data_AF-A0A947Z881-F1
#
_entry.id   AF-A0A947Z881-F1
#
_cell.length_a   1.000
_cell.length_b   1.000
_cell.length_c   1.000
_cell.angle_alpha   90.00
_cell.angle_beta   90.00
_cell.angle_gamma   90.00
#
_symmetry.space_group_name_H-M   'P 1'
#
loop_
_entity.id
_entity.type
_entity.pdbx_description
1 polymer ?
#
loop_
_entity_poly.entity_id
_entity_poly.type
_entity_poly.pdbx_seq_one_letter_code
_entity_poly.pdbx_strand_id
1 'polypeptide(L)'
;EILGTHLGNSAFHATKIDVDHLSSEMVRFFDTVERRHKVGRAQMADSMLFVSHETFTPARGGSAAAEITALKSTFPDHYGKIHITNTKGYTGHTLGAALEDAIMVKAMQTGTAPPIANLRSIPAEFADLNFTTTKKQRHYEYGLHLAAGFGSHFSFLCLRRIEEKKCEANKEYTGWLRSISGNSAPSLKVIHGALCVEPTEEVVLNTASVEPAAVLPDAAFNPLDQIQGIIAEQTGYTPDMLGIELDLEADLGIDTVKQVEIFARISDHYNLAVPQDMKLSELNTIAKLSEYIRAKADSQAPAASSPVEAAHVETGGAAPLDAIREIIAEQTGYTSDMLESELDLEADLGIDTVKQVEIFARISDHYNLAVPQDMKLSALNTIAKLSEYIRAATSHEPAAPVTEAPVAPALIPEAVESASPIARLIVTPVRTPRPLETHTIFSGRTFLMTLDSHGFAAALTTRITDMGGTVLTLGRGGNCELPPFNPLHDTWSDRVGEYAATVSGPISGIIHLAPLDAYFANNRETPRDAIQSSDSRSDRDSSIKGFFVLLKALLPHLRHPDTLVATMGFNSIVFPYAPGKRPIHPTFAGLSGMLKTLNKDLPGTLVKAVDFDFETPLERIGEITELFIAELTCGCPKVETGYTDKERYTLSLSQIAATEGEAMVTRGDTLLVTGGGRGITFAILEALVAKYHTNLIILGRSDLEAVDPRFLAPEATKTSIFELLKTSMAGEKPVAVRNALERVERVRETLRNLSALRERGVSVTYHSVDVTDAKAVASVLAPHAEITGILHGAGLDESQIFEKKSLASFNRVFDTKISGMENCLAACRERPLQYVIAFSSVTARFGNEGQIDYTAANDMLGKILQAQAMEHPGRRHKVVAWTAWEGTGMATDPTVHKVLEQRKLTFLPMAEGVSRFMQELLDPALEAVISGMDHAFDLDKMLDAGTQSTENVAPFLDRVVTSSEHHRQFSRVLDLARDKFILDHAKDDIPIFLGATGIETMAQAARELMGDQLHLTALSDFSIPYGIKILKQRPKEILPESSRIDATTCRSKITSKFVNPLGEVVGEPKLHYQGTYHFDTVPPEGKRITLPSFKPITLKGAFKELIYHPSRLFMHGVFDSLHGIASFDSELLITRTGDISGEEFFTGERDPRFMTDVVMLDAMFQTGGLFEFLSTDEMVLPYNIKKATFLKKPQKGAEYYCLTHKTSSGEKTNTYQLSLVDAKGEVYVEIEDFQMVKVRKLEEQHSIIPQIVN
;
A
#
# COMPACT_ATOMS: atom_id res chain seq x y z
N GLU A 1 -33.47 -31.80 3.85
CA GLU A 1 -33.21 -31.51 5.27
C GLU A 1 -31.71 -31.32 5.46
N ILE A 2 -31.29 -30.30 6.21
CA ILE A 2 -29.88 -30.11 6.58
C ILE A 2 -29.64 -30.91 7.87
N LEU A 3 -28.81 -31.94 7.80
CA LEU A 3 -28.42 -32.74 8.97
C LEU A 3 -27.30 -32.08 9.77
N GLY A 4 -26.49 -31.26 9.13
CA GLY A 4 -25.48 -30.47 9.81
C GLY A 4 -24.68 -29.60 8.86
N THR A 5 -24.12 -28.53 9.42
CA THR A 5 -23.07 -27.72 8.82
C THR A 5 -21.92 -27.62 9.80
N HIS A 6 -20.70 -27.50 9.29
CA HIS A 6 -19.51 -27.24 10.09
C HIS A 6 -18.60 -26.30 9.35
N LEU A 7 -18.05 -25.32 10.06
CA LEU A 7 -17.03 -24.40 9.55
C LEU A 7 -15.80 -24.58 10.42
N GLY A 8 -14.65 -24.80 9.78
CA GLY A 8 -13.38 -25.01 10.46
C GLY A 8 -12.26 -24.28 9.76
N ASN A 9 -11.18 -24.06 10.51
CA ASN A 9 -9.93 -23.57 9.95
C ASN A 9 -8.79 -24.44 10.46
N SER A 10 -8.02 -25.01 9.53
CA SER A 10 -6.86 -25.84 9.82
C SER A 10 -5.55 -25.03 9.85
N ALA A 11 -5.58 -23.79 10.36
CA ALA A 11 -4.55 -22.74 10.29
C ALA A 11 -3.22 -23.04 11.02
N PHE A 12 -2.61 -24.18 10.72
CA PHE A 12 -1.23 -24.50 11.10
C PHE A 12 -0.25 -24.19 9.95
N HIS A 13 -0.74 -23.77 8.77
CA HIS A 13 0.06 -23.39 7.59
C HIS A 13 -0.72 -22.47 6.63
N ALA A 14 -0.08 -21.46 6.03
CA ALA A 14 -0.74 -20.49 5.13
C ALA A 14 -1.19 -21.05 3.77
N THR A 15 -0.62 -22.20 3.36
CA THR A 15 -0.87 -22.81 2.03
C THR A 15 -1.12 -24.32 2.05
N LYS A 16 -1.27 -24.95 3.23
CA LYS A 16 -1.48 -26.40 3.36
C LYS A 16 -2.54 -26.72 4.38
N ILE A 17 -3.45 -27.61 4.01
CA ILE A 17 -4.43 -28.20 4.92
C ILE A 17 -3.73 -29.26 5.77
N ASP A 18 -3.89 -29.20 7.08
CA ASP A 18 -3.48 -30.29 7.98
C ASP A 18 -4.49 -31.43 7.83
N VAL A 19 -4.01 -32.53 7.25
CA VAL A 19 -4.84 -33.68 6.88
C VAL A 19 -5.41 -34.38 8.11
N ASP A 20 -4.64 -34.49 9.19
CA ASP A 20 -5.04 -35.20 10.40
C ASP A 20 -6.10 -34.37 11.16
N HIS A 21 -5.91 -33.05 11.19
CA HIS A 21 -6.88 -32.14 11.79
C HIS A 21 -8.19 -32.09 11.01
N LEU A 22 -8.15 -31.90 9.68
CA LEU A 22 -9.35 -31.94 8.82
C LEU A 22 -10.12 -33.26 8.99
N SER A 23 -9.39 -34.39 9.00
CA SER A 23 -9.98 -35.72 9.19
C SER A 23 -10.67 -35.83 10.56
N SER A 24 -10.00 -35.36 11.62
CA SER A 24 -10.55 -35.36 12.98
C SER A 24 -11.80 -34.47 13.12
N GLU A 25 -11.85 -33.36 12.38
CA GLU A 25 -13.00 -32.44 12.35
C GLU A 25 -14.18 -33.06 11.59
N MET A 26 -13.95 -33.75 10.46
CA MET A 26 -15.01 -34.46 9.74
C MET A 26 -15.59 -35.62 10.56
N VAL A 27 -14.74 -36.37 11.28
CA VAL A 27 -15.19 -37.43 12.20
C VAL A 27 -16.09 -36.85 13.30
N ARG A 28 -15.67 -35.75 13.95
CA ARG A 28 -16.47 -35.08 14.99
C ARG A 28 -17.78 -34.50 14.46
N PHE A 29 -17.76 -33.98 13.25
CA PHE A 29 -18.96 -33.51 12.55
C PHE A 29 -19.97 -34.66 12.38
N PHE A 30 -19.52 -35.81 11.86
CA PHE A 30 -20.42 -36.97 11.68
C PHE A 30 -20.83 -37.62 13.01
N ASP A 31 -19.99 -37.65 14.05
CA ASP A 31 -20.41 -38.08 15.40
C ASP A 31 -21.61 -37.24 15.90
N THR A 32 -21.60 -35.94 15.59
CA THR A 32 -22.67 -35.02 15.95
C THR A 32 -23.93 -35.29 15.12
N VAL A 33 -23.78 -35.49 13.81
CA VAL A 33 -24.89 -35.83 12.91
C VAL A 33 -25.57 -37.14 13.32
N GLU A 34 -24.79 -38.21 13.57
CA GLU A 34 -25.32 -39.52 14.00
C GLU A 34 -26.07 -39.41 15.33
N ARG A 35 -25.48 -38.72 16.31
CA ARG A 35 -26.10 -38.53 17.63
C ARG A 35 -27.40 -37.74 17.54
N ARG A 36 -27.43 -36.68 16.73
CA ARG A 36 -28.57 -35.77 16.60
C ARG A 36 -29.72 -36.38 15.81
N HIS A 37 -29.42 -37.07 14.71
CA HIS A 37 -30.43 -37.58 13.78
C HIS A 37 -30.70 -39.07 13.91
N LYS A 38 -29.94 -39.79 14.76
CA LYS A 38 -30.07 -41.25 15.01
C LYS A 38 -29.98 -42.09 13.73
N VAL A 39 -29.16 -41.67 12.78
CA VAL A 39 -28.85 -42.39 11.55
C VAL A 39 -27.36 -42.72 11.57
N GLY A 40 -27.00 -43.98 11.32
CA GLY A 40 -25.59 -44.42 11.37
C GLY A 40 -24.86 -44.25 10.03
N ARG A 41 -23.54 -44.07 10.07
CA ARG A 41 -22.66 -43.93 8.87
C ARG A 41 -22.81 -45.06 7.85
N ALA A 42 -22.99 -46.30 8.31
CA ALA A 42 -23.23 -47.46 7.44
C ALA A 42 -24.50 -47.32 6.61
N GLN A 43 -25.56 -46.80 7.20
CA GLN A 43 -26.84 -46.54 6.54
C GLN A 43 -26.72 -45.40 5.52
N MET A 44 -25.94 -44.37 5.85
CA MET A 44 -25.73 -43.23 4.96
C MET A 44 -24.88 -43.59 3.74
N ALA A 45 -23.78 -44.32 3.94
CA ALA A 45 -22.78 -44.57 2.91
C ALA A 45 -23.33 -45.26 1.64
N ASP A 46 -24.30 -46.16 1.78
CA ASP A 46 -24.91 -46.92 0.66
C ASP A 46 -25.66 -46.02 -0.35
N SER A 47 -26.04 -44.82 0.07
CA SER A 47 -26.86 -43.88 -0.71
C SER A 47 -26.36 -42.44 -0.61
N MET A 48 -25.07 -42.27 -0.29
CA MET A 48 -24.43 -40.96 -0.16
C MET A 48 -23.74 -40.53 -1.46
N LEU A 49 -24.01 -39.28 -1.86
CA LEU A 49 -23.22 -38.55 -2.84
C LEU A 49 -22.26 -37.60 -2.10
N PHE A 50 -20.95 -37.79 -2.32
CA PHE A 50 -19.90 -36.88 -1.88
C PHE A 50 -19.49 -35.96 -3.03
N VAL A 51 -19.70 -34.66 -2.87
CA VAL A 51 -19.22 -33.63 -3.78
C VAL A 51 -17.90 -33.11 -3.24
N SER A 52 -16.82 -33.49 -3.91
CA SER A 52 -15.46 -33.06 -3.62
C SER A 52 -15.21 -31.69 -4.23
N HIS A 53 -14.55 -30.79 -3.51
CA HIS A 53 -14.24 -29.46 -4.01
C HIS A 53 -12.94 -29.46 -4.84
N GLU A 54 -11.90 -30.20 -4.46
CA GLU A 54 -10.57 -30.00 -5.02
C GLU A 54 -10.26 -30.75 -6.33
N THR A 55 -9.40 -30.17 -7.18
CA THR A 55 -8.92 -30.79 -8.42
C THR A 55 -7.62 -31.59 -8.20
N PHE A 56 -7.37 -32.60 -9.03
CA PHE A 56 -6.22 -33.51 -8.89
C PHE A 56 -4.88 -32.76 -8.82
N THR A 57 -4.26 -32.76 -7.64
CA THR A 57 -2.93 -32.17 -7.34
C THR A 57 -2.01 -33.29 -6.82
N PRO A 58 -0.73 -33.39 -7.24
CA PRO A 58 0.08 -34.59 -7.02
C PRO A 58 0.26 -35.01 -5.54
N ALA A 59 0.38 -36.33 -5.35
CA ALA A 59 0.08 -37.14 -4.17
C ALA A 59 0.81 -36.88 -2.82
N ARG A 60 1.66 -35.85 -2.67
CA ARG A 60 2.31 -35.57 -1.36
C ARG A 60 1.83 -34.25 -0.77
N GLY A 61 0.73 -34.34 -0.01
CA GLY A 61 0.19 -33.26 0.82
C GLY A 61 -0.71 -32.26 0.09
N GLY A 62 -1.34 -32.65 -1.02
CA GLY A 62 -2.33 -31.84 -1.74
C GLY A 62 -3.75 -32.02 -1.19
N SER A 63 -4.63 -31.03 -1.43
CA SER A 63 -5.99 -30.98 -0.86
C SER A 63 -6.88 -32.19 -1.22
N ALA A 64 -6.74 -32.78 -2.41
CA ALA A 64 -7.49 -33.98 -2.79
C ALA A 64 -7.15 -35.21 -1.90
N ALA A 65 -5.88 -35.35 -1.49
CA ALA A 65 -5.48 -36.40 -0.55
C ALA A 65 -6.05 -36.13 0.86
N ALA A 66 -6.20 -34.86 1.23
CA ALA A 66 -6.81 -34.46 2.50
C ALA A 66 -8.30 -34.83 2.55
N GLU A 67 -9.06 -34.53 1.50
CA GLU A 67 -10.48 -34.90 1.41
C GLU A 67 -10.69 -36.41 1.46
N ILE A 68 -9.89 -37.18 0.73
CA ILE A 68 -9.98 -38.65 0.71
C ILE A 68 -9.59 -39.24 2.07
N THR A 69 -8.55 -38.72 2.71
CA THR A 69 -8.13 -39.19 4.05
C THR A 69 -9.22 -38.89 5.09
N ALA A 70 -9.84 -37.72 5.02
CA ALA A 70 -10.97 -37.36 5.88
C ALA A 70 -12.19 -38.28 5.63
N LEU A 71 -12.51 -38.57 4.37
CA LEU A 71 -13.59 -39.49 4.00
C LEU A 71 -13.33 -40.92 4.48
N LYS A 72 -12.11 -41.45 4.28
CA LYS A 72 -11.71 -42.79 4.75
C LYS A 72 -11.72 -42.88 6.28
N SER A 73 -11.25 -41.83 6.97
CA SER A 73 -11.27 -41.77 8.44
C SER A 73 -12.70 -41.72 8.99
N THR A 74 -13.60 -41.06 8.28
CA THR A 74 -15.01 -40.92 8.68
C THR A 74 -15.80 -42.18 8.39
N PHE A 75 -15.57 -42.85 7.26
CA PHE A 75 -16.30 -44.05 6.81
C PHE A 75 -15.38 -45.26 6.60
N PRO A 76 -14.61 -45.72 7.61
CA PRO A 76 -13.51 -46.67 7.43
C PRO A 76 -13.91 -47.99 6.76
N ASP A 77 -15.09 -48.52 7.07
CA ASP A 77 -15.58 -49.80 6.52
C ASP A 77 -16.52 -49.63 5.30
N HIS A 78 -16.83 -48.39 4.91
CA HIS A 78 -17.93 -48.10 3.97
C HIS A 78 -17.61 -47.04 2.92
N TYR A 79 -16.45 -46.38 2.96
CA TYR A 79 -16.09 -45.29 2.03
C TYR A 79 -16.13 -45.73 0.56
N GLY A 80 -15.79 -46.98 0.24
CA GLY A 80 -15.85 -47.52 -1.12
C GLY A 80 -17.26 -47.63 -1.70
N LYS A 81 -18.30 -47.46 -0.87
CA LYS A 81 -19.69 -47.42 -1.31
C LYS A 81 -20.17 -46.00 -1.63
N ILE A 82 -19.48 -44.98 -1.11
CA ILE A 82 -19.83 -43.57 -1.29
C ILE A 82 -19.48 -43.14 -2.72
N HIS A 83 -20.42 -42.48 -3.37
CA HIS A 83 -20.26 -41.98 -4.72
C HIS A 83 -19.57 -40.63 -4.73
N ILE A 84 -18.46 -40.50 -5.46
CA ILE A 84 -17.67 -39.27 -5.47
C ILE A 84 -17.82 -38.56 -6.81
N THR A 85 -18.20 -37.28 -6.78
CA THR A 85 -18.17 -36.36 -7.93
C THR A 85 -17.35 -35.11 -7.61
N ASN A 86 -16.89 -34.41 -8.64
CA ASN A 86 -16.16 -33.15 -8.55
C ASN A 86 -16.56 -32.27 -9.73
N THR A 87 -16.97 -31.04 -9.43
CA THR A 87 -17.45 -30.09 -10.44
C THR A 87 -16.53 -28.90 -10.67
N LYS A 88 -15.57 -28.63 -9.76
CA LYS A 88 -14.57 -27.57 -9.90
C LYS A 88 -13.74 -27.67 -11.18
N GLY A 89 -13.49 -28.89 -11.67
CA GLY A 89 -12.83 -29.11 -12.96
C GLY A 89 -13.62 -28.61 -14.19
N TYR A 90 -14.94 -28.41 -14.07
CA TYR A 90 -15.78 -27.81 -15.12
C TYR A 90 -15.96 -26.31 -14.92
N THR A 91 -15.97 -25.84 -13.68
CA THR A 91 -16.38 -24.48 -13.31
C THR A 91 -15.22 -23.53 -13.01
N GLY A 92 -13.98 -24.03 -12.89
CA GLY A 92 -12.80 -23.21 -12.59
C GLY A 92 -12.75 -22.70 -11.14
N HIS A 93 -11.88 -21.73 -10.87
CA HIS A 93 -11.73 -21.09 -9.54
C HIS A 93 -12.74 -19.97 -9.28
N THR A 94 -13.45 -19.51 -10.31
CA THR A 94 -14.29 -18.31 -10.32
C THR A 94 -15.71 -18.53 -9.81
N LEU A 95 -16.20 -19.78 -9.73
CA LEU A 95 -17.53 -20.13 -9.22
C LEU A 95 -17.40 -20.96 -7.93
N GLY A 96 -17.76 -20.36 -6.79
CA GLY A 96 -17.49 -20.87 -5.44
C GLY A 96 -18.36 -22.06 -4.96
N ALA A 97 -18.17 -22.43 -3.69
CA ALA A 97 -18.84 -23.54 -2.99
C ALA A 97 -20.38 -23.61 -3.13
N ALA A 98 -21.05 -22.48 -3.38
CA ALA A 98 -22.50 -22.39 -3.48
C ALA A 98 -23.11 -23.14 -4.68
N LEU A 99 -22.40 -23.24 -5.81
CA LEU A 99 -22.91 -23.98 -6.98
C LEU A 99 -22.86 -25.50 -6.75
N GLU A 100 -21.85 -25.97 -6.01
CA GLU A 100 -21.63 -27.38 -5.70
C GLU A 100 -22.74 -27.93 -4.79
N ASP A 101 -23.23 -27.11 -3.84
CA ASP A 101 -24.40 -27.42 -3.02
C ASP A 101 -25.68 -27.58 -3.86
N ALA A 102 -25.90 -26.65 -4.81
CA ALA A 102 -27.06 -26.73 -5.71
C ALA A 102 -26.99 -27.97 -6.61
N ILE A 103 -25.80 -28.30 -7.12
CA ILE A 103 -25.56 -29.51 -7.92
C ILE A 103 -25.79 -30.76 -7.07
N MET A 104 -25.31 -30.79 -5.82
CA MET A 104 -25.54 -31.90 -4.90
C MET A 104 -27.03 -32.15 -4.70
N VAL A 105 -27.81 -31.11 -4.38
CA VAL A 105 -29.26 -31.21 -4.20
C VAL A 105 -29.95 -31.69 -5.48
N LYS A 106 -29.55 -31.17 -6.65
CA LYS A 106 -30.16 -31.57 -7.93
C LYS A 106 -29.79 -32.99 -8.32
N ALA A 107 -28.56 -33.42 -8.05
CA ALA A 107 -28.11 -34.79 -8.26
C ALA A 107 -28.85 -35.75 -7.33
N MET A 108 -29.08 -35.36 -6.08
CA MET A 108 -29.91 -36.14 -5.14
C MET A 108 -31.36 -36.25 -5.61
N GLN A 109 -31.94 -35.17 -6.15
CA GLN A 109 -33.30 -35.16 -6.69
C GLN A 109 -33.44 -36.07 -7.92
N THR A 110 -32.57 -35.88 -8.91
CA THR A 110 -32.63 -36.57 -10.22
C THR A 110 -31.99 -37.95 -10.22
N GLY A 111 -31.27 -38.29 -9.15
CA GLY A 111 -30.47 -39.51 -9.06
C GLY A 111 -29.25 -39.52 -9.99
N THR A 112 -28.91 -38.40 -10.62
CA THR A 112 -27.84 -38.33 -11.62
C THR A 112 -26.81 -37.30 -11.20
N ALA A 113 -25.59 -37.76 -10.90
CA ALA A 113 -24.46 -36.90 -10.56
C ALA A 113 -23.56 -36.67 -11.79
N PRO A 114 -22.93 -35.49 -11.93
CA PRO A 114 -21.99 -35.24 -13.01
C PRO A 114 -20.76 -36.16 -12.89
N PRO A 115 -20.12 -36.54 -14.02
CA PRO A 115 -18.84 -37.24 -13.99
C PRO A 115 -17.73 -36.28 -13.53
N ILE A 116 -16.55 -36.81 -13.21
CA ILE A 116 -15.36 -35.99 -12.88
C ILE A 116 -14.66 -35.56 -14.18
N ALA A 117 -14.36 -34.26 -14.31
CA ALA A 117 -13.70 -33.70 -15.48
C ALA A 117 -12.32 -34.34 -15.72
N ASN A 118 -12.01 -34.68 -16.97
CA ASN A 118 -10.70 -35.18 -17.41
C ASN A 118 -10.18 -36.46 -16.71
N LEU A 119 -11.05 -37.24 -16.06
CA LEU A 119 -10.66 -38.50 -15.41
C LEU A 119 -10.43 -39.62 -16.45
N ARG A 120 -9.23 -39.68 -17.03
CA ARG A 120 -8.83 -40.67 -18.06
C ARG A 120 -8.23 -41.95 -17.47
N SER A 121 -7.55 -41.86 -16.33
CA SER A 121 -6.99 -42.99 -15.59
C SER A 121 -7.04 -42.71 -14.09
N ILE A 122 -7.38 -43.72 -13.29
CA ILE A 122 -7.43 -43.60 -11.82
C ILE A 122 -6.10 -44.14 -11.25
N PRO A 123 -5.34 -43.34 -10.48
CA PRO A 123 -4.14 -43.81 -9.79
C PRO A 123 -4.44 -45.01 -8.89
N ALA A 124 -3.47 -45.93 -8.75
CA ALA A 124 -3.64 -47.16 -7.97
C ALA A 124 -4.06 -46.91 -6.51
N GLU A 125 -3.61 -45.79 -5.92
CA GLU A 125 -3.96 -45.36 -4.55
C GLU A 125 -5.43 -44.93 -4.37
N PHE A 126 -6.16 -44.70 -5.46
CA PHE A 126 -7.58 -44.34 -5.46
C PHE A 126 -8.46 -45.40 -6.15
N ALA A 127 -7.90 -46.56 -6.49
CA ALA A 127 -8.61 -47.62 -7.20
C ALA A 127 -9.77 -48.23 -6.38
N ASP A 128 -9.77 -48.04 -5.06
CA ASP A 128 -10.79 -48.50 -4.13
C ASP A 128 -11.93 -47.49 -3.91
N LEU A 129 -11.90 -46.33 -4.59
CA LEU A 129 -12.92 -45.29 -4.53
C LEU A 129 -13.95 -45.41 -5.67
N ASN A 130 -15.19 -45.04 -5.37
CA ASN A 130 -16.31 -45.18 -6.29
C ASN A 130 -16.67 -43.83 -6.92
N PHE A 131 -15.90 -43.45 -7.94
CA PHE A 131 -16.10 -42.21 -8.69
C PHE A 131 -17.29 -42.30 -9.65
N THR A 132 -18.01 -41.19 -9.81
CA THR A 132 -19.11 -41.10 -10.78
C THR A 132 -18.57 -41.19 -12.21
N THR A 133 -19.10 -42.16 -12.96
CA THR A 133 -18.87 -42.32 -14.41
C THR A 133 -20.19 -42.10 -15.15
N THR A 134 -20.18 -42.16 -16.50
CA THR A 134 -21.31 -41.80 -17.40
C THR A 134 -22.73 -42.06 -16.87
N LYS A 135 -23.64 -41.13 -17.18
CA LYS A 135 -25.08 -40.95 -16.82
C LYS A 135 -25.88 -42.21 -16.38
N LYS A 136 -25.52 -42.87 -15.28
CA LYS A 136 -26.36 -43.90 -14.62
C LYS A 136 -27.16 -43.26 -13.48
N GLN A 137 -28.49 -43.37 -13.55
CA GLN A 137 -29.38 -42.98 -12.46
C GLN A 137 -29.19 -43.90 -11.25
N ARG A 138 -29.15 -43.31 -10.05
CA ARG A 138 -29.07 -43.98 -8.75
C ARG A 138 -29.92 -43.24 -7.72
N HIS A 139 -30.25 -43.91 -6.62
CA HIS A 139 -30.94 -43.28 -5.51
C HIS A 139 -29.92 -42.70 -4.51
N TYR A 140 -29.89 -41.37 -4.38
CA TYR A 140 -29.11 -40.70 -3.33
C TYR A 140 -30.05 -40.16 -2.26
N GLU A 141 -29.98 -40.74 -1.05
CA GLU A 141 -30.74 -40.27 0.11
C GLU A 141 -29.94 -39.23 0.89
N TYR A 142 -28.60 -39.30 0.87
CA TYR A 142 -27.71 -38.41 1.59
C TYR A 142 -26.76 -37.66 0.66
N GLY A 143 -26.43 -36.42 1.02
CA GLY A 143 -25.43 -35.61 0.34
C GLY A 143 -24.39 -35.11 1.34
N LEU A 144 -23.11 -35.15 0.96
CA LEU A 144 -22.01 -34.54 1.69
C LEU A 144 -21.24 -33.64 0.74
N HIS A 145 -21.04 -32.38 1.12
CA HIS A 145 -20.16 -31.46 0.43
C HIS A 145 -19.06 -31.00 1.38
N LEU A 146 -17.83 -31.00 0.89
CA LEU A 146 -16.68 -30.40 1.54
C LEU A 146 -16.20 -29.28 0.64
N ALA A 147 -16.13 -28.04 1.14
CA ALA A 147 -15.46 -26.94 0.46
C ALA A 147 -14.22 -26.51 1.24
N ALA A 148 -13.15 -26.14 0.53
CA ALA A 148 -11.90 -25.67 1.13
C ALA A 148 -11.35 -24.46 0.36
N GLY A 149 -10.89 -23.45 1.08
CA GLY A 149 -10.41 -22.18 0.52
C GLY A 149 -9.04 -21.74 1.06
N PHE A 150 -8.57 -20.58 0.59
CA PHE A 150 -7.28 -20.00 1.01
C PHE A 150 -7.18 -19.85 2.54
N GLY A 151 -5.97 -20.05 3.08
CA GLY A 151 -5.72 -19.99 4.52
C GLY A 151 -6.20 -21.22 5.29
N SER A 152 -6.43 -22.35 4.61
CA SER A 152 -6.86 -23.63 5.21
C SER A 152 -8.24 -23.60 5.87
N HIS A 153 -9.10 -22.67 5.46
CA HIS A 153 -10.52 -22.65 5.82
C HIS A 153 -11.26 -23.76 5.08
N PHE A 154 -12.17 -24.43 5.77
CA PHE A 154 -13.01 -25.47 5.17
C PHE A 154 -14.42 -25.48 5.77
N SER A 155 -15.37 -26.02 5.01
CA SER A 155 -16.74 -26.22 5.45
C SER A 155 -17.26 -27.60 5.07
N PHE A 156 -18.11 -28.18 5.92
CA PHE A 156 -18.87 -29.40 5.63
C PHE A 156 -20.37 -29.10 5.62
N LEU A 157 -21.09 -29.63 4.64
CA LEU A 157 -22.56 -29.66 4.60
C LEU A 157 -23.03 -31.09 4.44
N CYS A 158 -23.92 -31.55 5.32
CA CYS A 158 -24.58 -32.85 5.19
C CYS A 158 -26.09 -32.69 5.06
N LEU A 159 -26.66 -33.29 4.01
CA LEU A 159 -28.08 -33.23 3.69
C LEU A 159 -28.73 -34.62 3.69
N ARG A 160 -30.01 -34.67 4.06
CA ARG A 160 -30.90 -35.82 3.82
C ARG A 160 -32.07 -35.43 2.92
N ARG A 161 -32.32 -36.25 1.90
CA ARG A 161 -33.53 -36.18 1.08
C ARG A 161 -34.70 -36.70 1.93
N ILE A 162 -35.74 -35.89 2.06
CA ILE A 162 -36.95 -36.23 2.83
C ILE A 162 -38.10 -36.54 1.87
N GLU A 163 -38.98 -35.58 1.63
CA GLU A 163 -40.09 -35.68 0.70
C GLU A 163 -40.00 -34.56 -0.34
N GLU A 164 -40.26 -34.90 -1.60
CA GLU A 164 -40.27 -33.96 -2.71
C GLU A 164 -41.66 -33.34 -2.83
N LYS A 165 -41.84 -32.14 -2.25
CA LYS A 165 -43.03 -31.34 -2.53
C LYS A 165 -42.86 -30.74 -3.93
N LYS A 166 -43.70 -31.16 -4.89
CA LYS A 166 -43.78 -30.49 -6.19
C LYS A 166 -44.04 -29.00 -5.98
N CYS A 167 -43.42 -28.14 -6.78
CA CYS A 167 -43.67 -26.70 -6.72
C CYS A 167 -45.16 -26.38 -6.93
N GLU A 168 -45.83 -27.19 -7.75
CA GLU A 168 -47.28 -27.16 -7.94
C GLU A 168 -48.01 -27.45 -6.61
N ALA A 169 -48.77 -26.47 -6.11
CA ALA A 169 -49.55 -26.52 -4.87
C ALA A 169 -48.76 -26.51 -3.54
N ASN A 170 -47.45 -26.23 -3.54
CA ASN A 170 -46.66 -26.02 -2.33
C ASN A 170 -46.81 -24.60 -1.77
N LYS A 171 -47.63 -24.43 -0.73
CA LYS A 171 -47.93 -23.13 -0.12
C LYS A 171 -46.70 -22.39 0.41
N GLU A 172 -45.67 -23.09 0.88
CA GLU A 172 -44.43 -22.47 1.37
C GLU A 172 -43.63 -21.90 0.21
N TYR A 173 -43.50 -22.66 -0.89
CA TYR A 173 -42.88 -22.21 -2.12
C TYR A 173 -43.62 -21.01 -2.72
N THR A 174 -44.95 -21.07 -2.84
CA THR A 174 -45.75 -19.95 -3.35
C THR A 174 -45.67 -18.73 -2.42
N GLY A 175 -45.66 -18.92 -1.09
CA GLY A 175 -45.50 -17.83 -0.12
C GLY A 175 -44.15 -17.15 -0.23
N TRP A 176 -43.06 -17.92 -0.30
CA TRP A 176 -41.72 -17.40 -0.55
C TRP A 176 -41.65 -16.66 -1.90
N LEU A 177 -42.17 -17.25 -2.97
CA LEU A 177 -42.18 -16.64 -4.30
C LEU A 177 -42.95 -15.31 -4.33
N ARG A 178 -44.07 -15.20 -3.61
CA ARG A 178 -44.80 -13.93 -3.41
C ARG A 178 -43.97 -12.90 -2.66
N SER A 179 -43.27 -13.33 -1.60
CA SER A 179 -42.47 -12.40 -0.78
C SER A 179 -41.32 -11.76 -1.56
N ILE A 180 -40.68 -12.51 -2.46
CA ILE A 180 -39.55 -11.99 -3.26
C ILE A 180 -40.00 -11.26 -4.52
N SER A 181 -41.15 -11.63 -5.11
CA SER A 181 -41.65 -11.03 -6.35
C SER A 181 -42.59 -9.86 -6.14
N GLY A 182 -43.21 -9.73 -4.97
CA GLY A 182 -44.29 -8.78 -4.69
C GLY A 182 -45.63 -9.09 -5.37
N ASN A 183 -45.69 -10.10 -6.25
CA ASN A 183 -46.92 -10.47 -6.95
C ASN A 183 -47.84 -11.32 -6.03
N SER A 184 -49.16 -11.14 -6.13
CA SER A 184 -50.14 -11.88 -5.33
C SER A 184 -50.37 -13.32 -5.80
N ALA A 185 -50.04 -13.65 -7.05
CA ALA A 185 -50.14 -15.02 -7.59
C ALA A 185 -49.01 -15.34 -8.60
N PRO A 186 -47.73 -15.32 -8.17
CA PRO A 186 -46.59 -15.50 -9.07
C PRO A 186 -46.52 -16.93 -9.62
N SER A 187 -46.48 -17.07 -10.94
CA SER A 187 -46.05 -18.26 -11.66
C SER A 187 -44.65 -18.03 -12.22
N LEU A 188 -43.80 -19.07 -12.26
CA LEU A 188 -42.49 -18.98 -12.92
C LEU A 188 -42.58 -19.55 -14.33
N LYS A 189 -41.95 -18.86 -15.27
CA LYS A 189 -41.80 -19.32 -16.65
C LYS A 189 -40.37 -19.10 -17.10
N VAL A 190 -39.82 -20.07 -17.81
CA VAL A 190 -38.54 -19.88 -18.48
C VAL A 190 -38.82 -19.07 -19.74
N ILE A 191 -38.43 -17.79 -19.72
CA ILE A 191 -38.57 -16.85 -20.85
C ILE A 191 -37.15 -16.59 -21.33
N HIS A 192 -36.87 -17.00 -22.58
CA HIS A 192 -35.51 -17.02 -23.14
C HIS A 192 -34.55 -17.65 -22.13
N GLY A 193 -34.65 -18.93 -21.76
CA GLY A 193 -33.65 -19.55 -20.84
C GLY A 193 -33.54 -19.02 -19.40
N ALA A 194 -34.09 -17.84 -19.07
CA ALA A 194 -34.11 -17.24 -17.74
C ALA A 194 -35.43 -17.56 -17.04
N LEU A 195 -35.36 -17.98 -15.77
CA LEU A 195 -36.54 -18.30 -14.98
C LEU A 195 -37.13 -17.01 -14.38
N CYS A 196 -38.21 -16.50 -14.98
CA CYS A 196 -38.84 -15.22 -14.64
C CYS A 196 -40.24 -15.42 -14.03
N VAL A 197 -40.72 -14.44 -13.25
CA VAL A 197 -42.12 -14.39 -12.78
C VAL A 197 -43.02 -13.90 -13.91
N GLU A 198 -44.10 -14.62 -14.19
CA GLU A 198 -45.03 -14.30 -15.28
C GLU A 198 -45.75 -12.97 -14.98
N PRO A 199 -45.70 -11.98 -15.89
CA PRO A 199 -46.30 -10.67 -15.66
C PRO A 199 -47.84 -10.75 -15.70
N THR A 200 -48.50 -10.29 -14.64
CA THR A 200 -49.96 -10.15 -14.58
C THR A 200 -50.39 -8.78 -15.10
N GLU A 201 -50.38 -8.59 -16.42
CA GLU A 201 -51.30 -7.74 -17.21
C GLU A 201 -50.87 -7.74 -18.70
N GLU A 202 -51.87 -7.79 -19.59
CA GLU A 202 -51.72 -7.90 -21.05
C GLU A 202 -50.97 -6.70 -21.66
N VAL A 203 -49.72 -6.92 -22.06
CA VAL A 203 -49.11 -6.13 -23.13
C VAL A 203 -49.33 -6.90 -24.43
N VAL A 204 -50.32 -6.44 -25.20
CA VAL A 204 -50.64 -6.97 -26.53
C VAL A 204 -49.48 -6.66 -27.48
N LEU A 205 -48.72 -7.70 -27.86
CA LEU A 205 -47.88 -7.67 -29.06
C LEU A 205 -48.28 -8.80 -30.00
N ASN A 206 -48.66 -8.38 -31.19
CA ASN A 206 -49.31 -9.12 -32.26
C ASN A 206 -48.41 -10.25 -32.79
N THR A 207 -48.86 -11.50 -32.72
CA THR A 207 -48.22 -12.64 -33.40
C THR A 207 -48.74 -12.75 -34.83
N ALA A 208 -47.86 -12.54 -35.81
CA ALA A 208 -48.05 -13.05 -37.16
C ALA A 208 -46.85 -13.95 -37.53
N SER A 209 -47.15 -15.22 -37.77
CA SER A 209 -46.26 -16.27 -38.26
C SER A 209 -45.89 -16.06 -39.72
N VAL A 210 -44.59 -16.12 -40.06
CA VAL A 210 -44.08 -16.35 -41.42
C VAL A 210 -42.84 -17.27 -41.35
N GLU A 211 -42.85 -18.35 -42.14
CA GLU A 211 -41.74 -19.32 -42.34
C GLU A 211 -40.53 -18.68 -43.05
N PRO A 212 -39.30 -19.25 -42.93
CA PRO A 212 -38.06 -18.58 -43.29
C PRO A 212 -37.79 -18.63 -44.79
N ALA A 213 -37.61 -17.45 -45.41
CA ALA A 213 -37.03 -17.30 -46.73
C ALA A 213 -35.58 -16.79 -46.59
N ALA A 214 -34.63 -17.48 -47.21
CA ALA A 214 -33.24 -17.05 -47.28
C ALA A 214 -33.12 -15.74 -48.06
N VAL A 215 -32.49 -14.72 -47.45
CA VAL A 215 -32.24 -13.41 -48.06
C VAL A 215 -30.73 -13.17 -48.08
N LEU A 216 -30.17 -12.93 -49.27
CA LEU A 216 -28.83 -12.35 -49.42
C LEU A 216 -28.92 -10.85 -49.09
N PRO A 217 -28.07 -10.30 -48.21
CA PRO A 217 -28.23 -8.93 -47.73
C PRO A 217 -27.84 -7.88 -48.78
N ASP A 218 -28.68 -6.84 -48.89
CA ASP A 218 -28.47 -5.62 -49.68
C ASP A 218 -27.58 -4.62 -48.91
N ALA A 219 -27.03 -3.59 -49.56
CA ALA A 219 -26.00 -2.69 -49.02
C ALA A 219 -26.42 -1.82 -47.80
N ALA A 220 -27.67 -1.90 -47.34
CA ALA A 220 -28.19 -1.22 -46.15
C ALA A 220 -28.42 -2.18 -44.95
N PHE A 221 -27.76 -3.33 -44.95
CA PHE A 221 -27.97 -4.40 -43.99
C PHE A 221 -27.29 -4.14 -42.63
N ASN A 222 -28.07 -4.14 -41.54
CA ASN A 222 -27.56 -4.09 -40.17
C ASN A 222 -27.83 -5.42 -39.43
N PRO A 223 -26.81 -6.28 -39.25
CA PRO A 223 -27.01 -7.58 -38.60
C PRO A 223 -27.13 -7.51 -37.07
N LEU A 224 -26.97 -6.34 -36.44
CA LEU A 224 -26.93 -6.21 -34.97
C LEU A 224 -28.16 -6.83 -34.28
N ASP A 225 -29.37 -6.41 -34.66
CA ASP A 225 -30.60 -6.89 -34.02
C ASP A 225 -30.83 -8.39 -34.22
N GLN A 226 -30.38 -8.94 -35.35
CA GLN A 226 -30.50 -10.36 -35.68
C GLN A 226 -29.46 -11.21 -34.94
N ILE A 227 -28.21 -10.76 -34.84
CA ILE A 227 -27.17 -11.42 -34.04
C ILE A 227 -27.57 -11.41 -32.57
N GLN A 228 -28.03 -10.26 -32.08
CA GLN A 228 -28.52 -10.08 -30.72
C GLN A 228 -29.73 -10.99 -30.44
N GLY A 229 -30.65 -11.13 -31.41
CA GLY A 229 -31.75 -12.11 -31.34
C GLY A 229 -31.28 -13.57 -31.29
N ILE A 230 -30.29 -13.97 -32.10
CA ILE A 230 -29.74 -15.32 -32.10
C ILE A 230 -29.02 -15.62 -30.76
N ILE A 231 -28.25 -14.66 -30.24
CA ILE A 231 -27.57 -14.78 -28.95
C ILE A 231 -28.58 -14.84 -27.82
N ALA A 232 -29.59 -13.97 -27.81
CA ALA A 232 -30.70 -13.99 -26.86
C ALA A 232 -31.40 -15.35 -26.84
N GLU A 233 -31.67 -15.93 -28.02
CA GLU A 233 -32.31 -17.24 -28.13
C GLU A 233 -31.41 -18.40 -27.66
N GLN A 234 -30.09 -18.32 -27.88
CA GLN A 234 -29.14 -19.37 -27.51
C GLN A 234 -28.65 -19.33 -26.06
N THR A 235 -28.60 -18.14 -25.46
CA THR A 235 -28.05 -17.90 -24.12
C THR A 235 -29.15 -17.65 -23.09
N GLY A 236 -30.25 -17.08 -23.55
CA GLY A 236 -31.36 -16.69 -22.71
C GLY A 236 -31.35 -15.26 -22.17
N TYR A 237 -30.41 -14.42 -22.61
CA TYR A 237 -30.51 -12.99 -22.32
C TYR A 237 -31.70 -12.36 -23.06
N THR A 238 -32.36 -11.35 -22.48
CA THR A 238 -33.27 -10.51 -23.27
C THR A 238 -32.43 -9.61 -24.18
N PRO A 239 -32.92 -9.20 -25.37
CA PRO A 239 -32.17 -8.31 -26.26
C PRO A 239 -31.64 -7.08 -25.51
N ASP A 240 -32.44 -6.48 -24.64
CA ASP A 240 -32.07 -5.28 -23.87
C ASP A 240 -30.90 -5.49 -22.89
N MET A 241 -30.62 -6.74 -22.47
CA MET A 241 -29.47 -7.10 -21.63
C MET A 241 -28.20 -7.39 -22.44
N LEU A 242 -28.33 -7.61 -23.74
CA LEU A 242 -27.23 -7.85 -24.65
C LEU A 242 -26.74 -6.52 -25.22
N GLY A 243 -25.94 -5.79 -24.46
CA GLY A 243 -25.24 -4.62 -24.97
C GLY A 243 -24.32 -5.01 -26.13
N ILE A 244 -24.36 -4.25 -27.24
CA ILE A 244 -23.65 -4.61 -28.46
C ILE A 244 -22.12 -4.69 -28.30
N GLU A 245 -21.58 -3.96 -27.31
CA GLU A 245 -20.15 -3.90 -26.99
C GLU A 245 -19.74 -4.80 -25.80
N LEU A 246 -20.67 -5.51 -25.16
CA LEU A 246 -20.35 -6.39 -24.03
C LEU A 246 -19.54 -7.61 -24.50
N ASP A 247 -18.51 -7.95 -23.75
CA ASP A 247 -17.70 -9.14 -23.99
C ASP A 247 -18.53 -10.39 -23.69
N LEU A 248 -18.69 -11.24 -24.70
CA LEU A 248 -19.47 -12.47 -24.62
C LEU A 248 -18.92 -13.40 -23.51
N GLU A 249 -17.61 -13.45 -23.26
CA GLU A 249 -17.01 -14.29 -22.21
C GLU A 249 -16.85 -13.55 -20.87
N ALA A 250 -16.23 -12.36 -20.87
CA ALA A 250 -15.83 -11.67 -19.66
C ALA A 250 -17.00 -10.96 -18.97
N ASP A 251 -17.95 -10.40 -19.73
CA ASP A 251 -19.07 -9.62 -19.19
C ASP A 251 -20.36 -10.45 -19.14
N LEU A 252 -20.62 -11.24 -20.19
CA LEU A 252 -21.85 -12.03 -20.31
C LEU A 252 -21.66 -13.50 -19.91
N GLY A 253 -20.44 -13.93 -19.57
CA GLY A 253 -20.17 -15.28 -19.04
C GLY A 253 -20.48 -16.42 -20.02
N ILE A 254 -20.58 -16.15 -21.31
CA ILE A 254 -20.84 -17.13 -22.37
C ILE A 254 -19.53 -17.85 -22.68
N ASP A 255 -19.44 -19.12 -22.30
CA ASP A 255 -18.23 -19.92 -22.51
C ASP A 255 -17.87 -20.12 -24.00
N THR A 256 -16.61 -20.46 -24.25
CA THR A 256 -16.08 -20.62 -25.61
C THR A 256 -16.80 -21.71 -26.41
N VAL A 257 -17.43 -22.71 -25.77
CA VAL A 257 -18.20 -23.77 -26.47
C VAL A 257 -19.52 -23.21 -26.98
N LYS A 258 -20.22 -22.42 -26.16
CA LYS A 258 -21.47 -21.75 -26.53
C LYS A 258 -21.22 -20.64 -27.56
N GLN A 259 -20.09 -19.93 -27.49
CA GLN A 259 -19.68 -18.99 -28.53
C GLN A 259 -19.47 -19.67 -29.89
N VAL A 260 -18.86 -20.87 -29.93
CA VAL A 260 -18.74 -21.68 -31.16
C VAL A 260 -20.12 -22.05 -31.72
N GLU A 261 -21.07 -22.47 -30.87
CA GLU A 261 -22.44 -22.82 -31.29
C GLU A 261 -23.22 -21.61 -31.83
N ILE A 262 -23.12 -20.47 -31.15
CA ILE A 262 -23.70 -19.18 -31.57
C ILE A 262 -23.12 -18.78 -32.92
N PHE A 263 -21.80 -18.82 -33.06
CA PHE A 263 -21.12 -18.45 -34.30
C PHE A 263 -21.44 -19.40 -35.45
N ALA A 264 -21.59 -20.70 -35.18
CA ALA A 264 -22.01 -21.68 -36.18
C ALA A 264 -23.44 -21.39 -36.68
N ARG A 265 -24.37 -21.07 -35.78
CA ARG A 265 -25.73 -20.65 -36.16
C ARG A 265 -25.76 -19.35 -36.95
N ILE A 266 -24.97 -18.36 -36.55
CA ILE A 266 -24.83 -17.08 -37.27
C ILE A 266 -24.25 -17.35 -38.67
N SER A 267 -23.22 -18.18 -38.76
CA SER A 267 -22.59 -18.56 -40.04
C SER A 267 -23.54 -19.31 -40.95
N ASP A 268 -24.34 -20.24 -40.42
CA ASP A 268 -25.40 -20.95 -41.16
C ASP A 268 -26.52 -20.00 -41.59
N HIS A 269 -26.92 -19.05 -40.73
CA HIS A 269 -27.98 -18.08 -41.00
C HIS A 269 -27.61 -17.11 -42.12
N TYR A 270 -26.34 -16.69 -42.19
CA TYR A 270 -25.82 -15.77 -43.21
C TYR A 270 -25.04 -16.46 -44.34
N ASN A 271 -25.02 -17.80 -44.36
CA ASN A 271 -24.32 -18.63 -45.35
C ASN A 271 -22.83 -18.27 -45.52
N LEU A 272 -22.12 -18.07 -44.41
CA LEU A 272 -20.71 -17.66 -44.36
C LEU A 272 -19.77 -18.88 -44.26
N ALA A 273 -18.70 -18.89 -45.05
CA ALA A 273 -17.66 -19.90 -44.94
C ALA A 273 -16.75 -19.62 -43.73
N VAL A 274 -16.64 -20.59 -42.81
CA VAL A 274 -15.81 -20.48 -41.59
C VAL A 274 -14.34 -20.83 -41.91
N PRO A 275 -13.38 -19.91 -41.72
CA PRO A 275 -11.94 -20.20 -41.87
C PRO A 275 -11.42 -21.12 -40.76
N GLN A 276 -10.49 -22.03 -41.06
CA GLN A 276 -9.96 -23.00 -40.08
C GLN A 276 -8.98 -22.40 -39.04
N ASP A 277 -8.55 -21.16 -39.25
CA ASP A 277 -7.50 -20.45 -38.50
C ASP A 277 -8.01 -19.24 -37.71
N MET A 278 -9.34 -19.02 -37.69
CA MET A 278 -9.97 -17.91 -36.99
C MET A 278 -9.97 -18.09 -35.46
N LYS A 279 -9.58 -17.04 -34.71
CA LYS A 279 -9.65 -17.02 -33.25
C LYS A 279 -10.91 -16.32 -32.77
N LEU A 280 -11.80 -17.05 -32.08
CA LEU A 280 -13.07 -16.51 -31.57
C LEU A 280 -12.90 -15.41 -30.53
N SER A 281 -11.74 -15.32 -29.86
CA SER A 281 -11.39 -14.23 -28.95
C SER A 281 -11.35 -12.85 -29.61
N GLU A 282 -11.24 -12.80 -30.94
CA GLU A 282 -11.24 -11.55 -31.71
C GLU A 282 -12.65 -11.12 -32.13
N LEU A 283 -13.65 -12.01 -31.99
CA LEU A 283 -15.08 -11.77 -32.28
C LEU A 283 -15.94 -11.92 -31.01
N ASN A 284 -15.44 -11.34 -29.92
CA ASN A 284 -15.98 -11.50 -28.58
C ASN A 284 -17.12 -10.51 -28.23
N THR A 285 -17.61 -9.69 -29.15
CA THR A 285 -18.78 -8.81 -28.91
C THR A 285 -19.76 -8.87 -30.09
N ILE A 286 -21.01 -8.46 -29.87
CA ILE A 286 -22.05 -8.44 -30.92
C ILE A 286 -21.70 -7.43 -32.02
N ALA A 287 -21.10 -6.30 -31.65
CA ALA A 287 -20.59 -5.29 -32.58
C ALA A 287 -19.50 -5.86 -33.50
N LYS A 288 -18.50 -6.54 -32.93
CA LYS A 288 -17.44 -7.20 -33.71
C LYS A 288 -17.96 -8.32 -34.61
N LEU A 289 -18.93 -9.11 -34.13
CA LEU A 289 -19.62 -10.12 -34.95
C LEU A 289 -20.39 -9.47 -36.11
N SER A 290 -21.07 -8.34 -35.87
CA SER A 290 -21.79 -7.58 -36.89
C SER A 290 -20.86 -6.98 -37.94
N GLU A 291 -19.75 -6.39 -37.51
CA GLU A 291 -18.70 -5.88 -38.41
C GLU A 291 -18.09 -7.00 -39.25
N TYR A 292 -17.82 -8.16 -38.66
CA TYR A 292 -17.31 -9.31 -39.39
C TYR A 292 -18.27 -9.80 -40.48
N ILE A 293 -19.58 -9.87 -40.17
CA ILE A 293 -20.61 -10.26 -41.15
C ILE A 293 -20.72 -9.21 -42.26
N ARG A 294 -20.70 -7.92 -41.92
CA ARG A 294 -20.70 -6.83 -42.92
C ARG A 294 -19.47 -6.88 -43.82
N ALA A 295 -18.28 -7.03 -43.25
CA ALA A 295 -17.04 -7.14 -44.02
C ALA A 295 -17.05 -8.34 -44.98
N LYS A 296 -17.67 -9.46 -44.59
CA LYS A 296 -17.83 -10.64 -45.46
C LYS A 296 -18.92 -10.45 -46.51
N ALA A 297 -20.02 -9.78 -46.19
CA ALA A 297 -21.08 -9.42 -47.15
C ALA A 297 -20.55 -8.44 -48.22
N ASP A 298 -19.78 -7.42 -47.84
CA ASP A 298 -19.16 -6.46 -48.75
C ASP A 298 -18.09 -7.11 -49.65
N SER A 299 -17.36 -8.11 -49.14
CA SER A 299 -16.38 -8.88 -49.93
C SER A 299 -17.02 -9.80 -50.99
N GLN A 300 -18.35 -9.96 -50.98
CA GLN A 300 -19.11 -10.72 -51.98
C GLN A 300 -19.98 -9.85 -52.91
N ALA A 301 -19.97 -8.52 -52.78
CA ALA A 301 -20.72 -7.59 -53.63
C ALA A 301 -19.84 -6.92 -54.73
N PRO A 302 -20.30 -6.72 -55.98
CA PRO A 302 -19.49 -6.17 -57.07
C PRO A 302 -19.39 -4.63 -57.04
N ALA A 303 -18.18 -4.11 -57.30
CA ALA A 303 -17.84 -2.69 -57.28
C ALA A 303 -18.48 -1.84 -58.40
N ALA A 304 -18.90 -0.61 -58.08
CA ALA A 304 -19.10 0.47 -59.06
C ALA A 304 -18.97 1.91 -58.47
N SER A 305 -17.87 2.58 -58.86
CA SER A 305 -17.65 4.01 -59.19
C SER A 305 -18.28 5.20 -58.42
N SER A 306 -17.40 6.12 -57.99
CA SER A 306 -17.62 7.52 -57.55
C SER A 306 -18.15 8.47 -58.67
N PRO A 307 -18.67 9.70 -58.36
CA PRO A 307 -17.79 10.90 -58.18
C PRO A 307 -18.25 12.03 -57.19
N VAL A 308 -17.24 12.73 -56.62
CA VAL A 308 -16.99 14.20 -56.34
C VAL A 308 -18.20 15.18 -56.45
N GLU A 309 -18.51 16.20 -55.60
CA GLU A 309 -17.71 17.27 -54.93
C GLU A 309 -18.55 18.18 -53.98
N ALA A 310 -17.91 18.73 -52.92
CA ALA A 310 -18.05 20.00 -52.16
C ALA A 310 -19.37 20.57 -51.56
N ALA A 311 -19.33 20.89 -50.24
CA ALA A 311 -19.65 22.23 -49.67
C ALA A 311 -19.26 22.35 -48.16
N HIS A 312 -18.77 23.54 -47.76
CA HIS A 312 -18.29 23.98 -46.44
C HIS A 312 -19.33 24.04 -45.30
N VAL A 313 -18.88 23.89 -44.04
CA VAL A 313 -19.43 24.57 -42.85
C VAL A 313 -18.30 25.06 -41.93
N GLU A 314 -18.48 26.27 -41.40
CA GLU A 314 -17.56 27.12 -40.64
C GLU A 314 -17.20 26.60 -39.25
N THR A 315 -15.96 26.88 -38.83
CA THR A 315 -15.40 26.68 -37.49
C THR A 315 -15.75 27.83 -36.55
N GLY A 316 -16.51 27.54 -35.50
CA GLY A 316 -16.68 28.40 -34.33
C GLY A 316 -17.13 27.58 -33.13
N GLY A 317 -16.19 27.11 -32.32
CA GLY A 317 -16.46 26.28 -31.13
C GLY A 317 -15.34 26.38 -30.11
N ALA A 318 -15.69 26.30 -28.83
CA ALA A 318 -14.88 26.59 -27.65
C ALA A 318 -13.49 25.91 -27.60
N ALA A 319 -12.59 26.44 -26.76
CA ALA A 319 -11.27 25.85 -26.51
C ALA A 319 -11.41 24.36 -26.13
N PRO A 320 -10.55 23.44 -26.64
CA PRO A 320 -10.79 21.99 -26.53
C PRO A 320 -10.97 21.46 -25.09
N LEU A 321 -10.40 22.15 -24.11
CA LEU A 321 -10.54 21.83 -22.69
C LEU A 321 -11.98 21.86 -22.17
N ASP A 322 -12.79 22.84 -22.57
CA ASP A 322 -14.13 23.02 -22.00
C ASP A 322 -15.13 22.01 -22.59
N ALA A 323 -15.01 21.72 -23.89
CA ALA A 323 -15.83 20.71 -24.55
C ALA A 323 -15.52 19.29 -24.04
N ILE A 324 -14.24 18.95 -23.80
CA ILE A 324 -13.86 17.65 -23.23
C ILE A 324 -14.42 17.49 -21.82
N ARG A 325 -14.39 18.55 -20.99
CA ARG A 325 -14.98 18.52 -19.64
C ARG A 325 -16.49 18.28 -19.68
N GLU A 326 -17.21 18.93 -20.59
CA GLU A 326 -18.65 18.72 -20.74
C GLU A 326 -18.97 17.29 -21.19
N ILE A 327 -18.24 16.76 -22.17
CA ILE A 327 -18.41 15.38 -22.65
C ILE A 327 -18.18 14.37 -21.51
N ILE A 328 -17.15 14.58 -20.69
CA ILE A 328 -16.87 13.69 -19.55
C ILE A 328 -17.93 13.84 -18.47
N ALA A 329 -18.40 15.05 -18.18
CA ALA A 329 -19.45 15.31 -17.19
C ALA A 329 -20.75 14.58 -17.54
N GLU A 330 -21.19 14.67 -18.80
CA GLU A 330 -22.38 14.00 -19.31
C GLU A 330 -22.28 12.48 -19.23
N GLN A 331 -21.09 11.92 -19.42
CA GLN A 331 -20.88 10.47 -19.49
C GLN A 331 -20.67 9.81 -18.14
N THR A 332 -20.19 10.55 -17.15
CA THR A 332 -19.77 9.99 -15.85
C THR A 332 -20.69 10.40 -14.70
N GLY A 333 -21.55 11.40 -14.92
CA GLY A 333 -22.38 12.00 -13.87
C GLY A 333 -21.60 12.94 -12.94
N TYR A 334 -20.30 13.15 -13.19
CA TYR A 334 -19.53 14.19 -12.53
C TYR A 334 -20.01 15.57 -12.99
N THR A 335 -20.08 16.53 -12.07
CA THR A 335 -20.35 17.92 -12.44
C THR A 335 -19.10 18.54 -13.07
N SER A 336 -19.25 19.53 -13.95
CA SER A 336 -18.11 20.12 -14.67
C SER A 336 -17.06 20.75 -13.74
N ASP A 337 -17.43 21.13 -12.51
CA ASP A 337 -16.52 21.59 -11.45
C ASP A 337 -15.72 20.46 -10.76
N MET A 338 -16.11 19.19 -10.93
CA MET A 338 -15.40 18.00 -10.42
C MET A 338 -14.31 17.49 -11.38
N LEU A 339 -14.33 17.93 -12.64
CA LEU A 339 -13.47 17.41 -13.71
C LEU A 339 -12.32 18.37 -13.99
N GLU A 340 -11.24 18.24 -13.24
CA GLU A 340 -10.03 19.05 -13.43
C GLU A 340 -9.19 18.52 -14.60
N SER A 341 -8.46 19.41 -15.29
CA SER A 341 -7.80 19.06 -16.55
C SER A 341 -6.69 18.02 -16.38
N GLU A 342 -6.02 18.02 -15.23
CA GLU A 342 -4.84 17.19 -14.96
C GLU A 342 -5.16 15.89 -14.23
N LEU A 343 -6.43 15.68 -13.81
CA LEU A 343 -6.82 14.46 -13.11
C LEU A 343 -6.68 13.25 -14.03
N ASP A 344 -6.13 12.17 -13.48
CA ASP A 344 -6.11 10.87 -14.11
C ASP A 344 -7.53 10.31 -14.15
N LEU A 345 -8.02 10.06 -15.36
CA LEU A 345 -9.36 9.53 -15.60
C LEU A 345 -9.56 8.20 -14.85
N GLU A 346 -8.55 7.32 -14.78
CA GLU A 346 -8.62 6.03 -14.09
C GLU A 346 -8.28 6.16 -12.60
N ALA A 347 -7.11 6.71 -12.29
CA ALA A 347 -6.52 6.64 -10.96
C ALA A 347 -7.22 7.58 -9.97
N ASP A 348 -7.71 8.73 -10.42
CA ASP A 348 -8.35 9.73 -9.56
C ASP A 348 -9.86 9.72 -9.68
N LEU A 349 -10.38 9.71 -10.91
CA LEU A 349 -11.81 9.78 -11.20
C LEU A 349 -12.48 8.41 -11.27
N GLY A 350 -11.72 7.31 -11.22
CA GLY A 350 -12.27 5.95 -11.23
C GLY A 350 -13.01 5.59 -12.52
N ILE A 351 -12.74 6.31 -13.61
CA ILE A 351 -13.28 6.05 -14.94
C ILE A 351 -12.46 4.90 -15.52
N ASP A 352 -13.07 3.73 -15.58
CA ASP A 352 -12.43 2.53 -16.11
C ASP A 352 -12.02 2.69 -17.59
N THR A 353 -11.17 1.77 -18.04
CA THR A 353 -10.60 1.81 -19.39
C THR A 353 -11.68 1.69 -20.48
N VAL A 354 -12.85 1.11 -20.19
CA VAL A 354 -13.98 1.01 -21.13
C VAL A 354 -14.64 2.38 -21.32
N LYS A 355 -14.90 3.09 -20.22
CA LYS A 355 -15.52 4.41 -20.24
C LYS A 355 -14.59 5.47 -20.81
N GLN A 356 -13.26 5.32 -20.65
CA GLN A 356 -12.26 6.16 -21.31
C GLN A 356 -12.27 6.00 -22.84
N VAL A 357 -12.44 4.77 -23.35
CA VAL A 357 -12.57 4.53 -24.81
C VAL A 357 -13.82 5.23 -25.35
N GLU A 358 -14.94 5.16 -24.63
CA GLU A 358 -16.19 5.82 -25.03
C GLU A 358 -16.07 7.36 -25.02
N ILE A 359 -15.46 7.92 -23.98
CA ILE A 359 -15.15 9.36 -23.88
C ILE A 359 -14.25 9.78 -25.05
N PHE A 360 -13.20 9.01 -25.34
CA PHE A 360 -12.26 9.31 -26.42
C PHE A 360 -12.89 9.19 -27.81
N ALA A 361 -13.79 8.23 -28.02
CA ALA A 361 -14.55 8.08 -29.26
C ALA A 361 -15.42 9.31 -29.51
N ARG A 362 -16.17 9.78 -28.50
CA ARG A 362 -16.96 11.02 -28.61
C ARG A 362 -16.12 12.26 -28.87
N ILE A 363 -14.95 12.36 -28.23
CA ILE A 363 -14.01 13.46 -28.48
C ILE A 363 -13.47 13.39 -29.91
N SER A 364 -13.12 12.19 -30.39
CA SER A 364 -12.62 11.97 -31.76
C SER A 364 -13.69 12.30 -32.81
N ASP A 365 -14.94 11.93 -32.56
CA ASP A 365 -16.08 12.30 -33.40
C ASP A 365 -16.36 13.81 -33.36
N HIS A 366 -16.31 14.43 -32.17
CA HIS A 366 -16.56 15.85 -32.00
C HIS A 366 -15.51 16.74 -32.68
N TYR A 367 -14.25 16.30 -32.71
CA TYR A 367 -13.13 17.03 -33.33
C TYR A 367 -12.67 16.46 -34.69
N ASN A 368 -13.37 15.44 -35.22
CA ASN A 368 -13.06 14.75 -36.47
C ASN A 368 -11.60 14.28 -36.59
N LEU A 369 -11.11 13.59 -35.54
CA LEU A 369 -9.73 13.11 -35.43
C LEU A 369 -9.58 11.69 -35.97
N ALA A 370 -8.51 11.45 -36.73
CA ALA A 370 -8.09 10.09 -37.09
C ALA A 370 -7.42 9.43 -35.87
N VAL A 371 -7.89 8.26 -35.45
CA VAL A 371 -7.33 7.49 -34.33
C VAL A 371 -6.21 6.57 -34.85
N PRO A 372 -4.94 6.73 -34.43
CA PRO A 372 -3.85 5.82 -34.79
C PRO A 372 -4.05 4.42 -34.18
N GLN A 373 -3.73 3.37 -34.95
CA GLN A 373 -3.93 1.97 -34.51
C GLN A 373 -3.02 1.53 -33.35
N ASP A 374 -1.96 2.27 -33.08
CA ASP A 374 -0.96 2.01 -32.04
C ASP A 374 -1.07 2.96 -30.82
N MET A 375 -2.13 3.77 -30.78
CA MET A 375 -2.36 4.77 -29.74
C MET A 375 -2.68 4.12 -28.40
N LYS A 376 -1.86 4.38 -27.38
CA LYS A 376 -2.11 3.93 -26.00
C LYS A 376 -2.96 4.97 -25.27
N LEU A 377 -4.21 4.62 -24.92
CA LEU A 377 -5.09 5.49 -24.13
C LEU A 377 -4.51 5.86 -22.76
N SER A 378 -3.65 5.00 -22.18
CA SER A 378 -2.91 5.31 -20.96
C SER A 378 -1.95 6.52 -21.10
N ALA A 379 -1.56 6.87 -22.33
CA ALA A 379 -0.78 8.08 -22.60
C ALA A 379 -1.66 9.35 -22.65
N LEU A 380 -2.99 9.21 -22.79
CA LEU A 380 -3.99 10.29 -22.77
C LEU A 380 -4.92 10.20 -21.56
N ASN A 381 -4.37 9.80 -20.42
CA ASN A 381 -5.12 9.57 -19.18
C ASN A 381 -5.64 10.84 -18.49
N THR A 382 -5.48 12.04 -19.06
CA THR A 382 -5.97 13.30 -18.47
C THR A 382 -6.63 14.18 -19.54
N ILE A 383 -7.55 15.05 -19.12
CA ILE A 383 -8.26 16.01 -20.00
C ILE A 383 -7.29 16.97 -20.69
N ALA A 384 -6.18 17.35 -20.02
CA ALA A 384 -5.14 18.21 -20.56
C ALA A 384 -4.37 17.52 -21.69
N LYS A 385 -3.95 16.27 -21.49
CA LYS A 385 -3.30 15.46 -22.53
C LYS A 385 -4.23 15.21 -23.71
N LEU A 386 -5.51 14.95 -23.45
CA LEU A 386 -6.55 14.85 -24.48
C LEU A 386 -6.67 16.16 -25.28
N SER A 387 -6.71 17.31 -24.61
CA SER A 387 -6.76 18.62 -25.25
C SER A 387 -5.50 18.94 -26.06
N GLU A 388 -4.32 18.55 -25.58
CA GLU A 388 -3.05 18.75 -26.28
C GLU A 388 -2.96 17.87 -27.53
N TYR A 389 -3.41 16.62 -27.43
CA TYR A 389 -3.53 15.70 -28.56
C TYR A 389 -4.45 16.26 -29.64
N ILE A 390 -5.63 16.78 -29.27
CA ILE A 390 -6.57 17.40 -30.22
C ILE A 390 -5.92 18.63 -30.87
N ARG A 391 -5.22 19.48 -30.10
CA ARG A 391 -4.49 20.64 -30.65
C ARG A 391 -3.44 20.20 -31.66
N ALA A 392 -2.61 19.21 -31.32
CA ALA A 392 -1.56 18.71 -32.19
C ALA A 392 -2.12 18.07 -33.47
N ALA A 393 -3.21 17.31 -33.35
CA ALA A 393 -3.85 16.63 -34.48
C ALA A 393 -4.67 17.57 -35.38
N THR A 394 -5.04 18.77 -34.89
CA THR A 394 -5.75 19.80 -35.67
C THR A 394 -4.83 20.86 -36.27
N SER A 395 -3.63 21.08 -35.73
CA SER A 395 -2.62 21.99 -36.30
C SER A 395 -1.81 21.34 -37.42
N HIS A 396 -2.09 21.71 -38.68
CA HIS A 396 -1.33 21.28 -39.86
C HIS A 396 -0.06 22.13 -40.07
N GLU A 397 1.11 21.67 -39.62
CA GLU A 397 2.40 22.02 -40.23
C GLU A 397 3.27 20.76 -40.41
N PRO A 398 4.02 20.61 -41.53
CA PRO A 398 4.65 19.34 -41.89
C PRO A 398 6.04 19.17 -41.25
N ALA A 399 6.25 18.06 -40.53
CA ALA A 399 7.57 17.62 -40.08
C ALA A 399 8.30 16.77 -41.16
N ALA A 400 9.59 17.04 -41.35
CA ALA A 400 10.47 16.43 -42.36
C ALA A 400 10.91 14.99 -42.00
N PRO A 401 11.33 14.16 -42.99
CA PRO A 401 11.50 12.71 -42.81
C PRO A 401 12.82 12.36 -42.12
N VAL A 402 12.76 11.36 -41.22
CA VAL A 402 13.93 10.78 -40.53
C VAL A 402 14.45 9.59 -41.33
N THR A 403 15.71 9.65 -41.73
CA THR A 403 16.45 8.59 -42.44
C THR A 403 17.07 7.61 -41.43
N GLU A 404 16.80 6.30 -41.59
CA GLU A 404 17.52 5.23 -40.90
C GLU A 404 18.92 5.01 -41.50
N ALA A 405 19.93 4.81 -40.64
CA ALA A 405 21.28 4.35 -40.98
C ALA A 405 21.91 3.61 -39.75
N PRO A 406 22.96 2.78 -39.92
CA PRO A 406 23.04 1.43 -39.36
C PRO A 406 23.80 1.28 -38.03
N VAL A 407 23.57 0.14 -37.39
CA VAL A 407 24.08 -0.31 -36.08
C VAL A 407 25.60 -0.54 -36.05
N ALA A 408 26.28 0.08 -35.07
CA ALA A 408 27.63 -0.21 -34.58
C ALA A 408 27.72 0.11 -33.05
N PRO A 409 28.70 -0.45 -32.30
CA PRO A 409 28.52 -0.96 -30.94
C PRO A 409 28.49 0.08 -29.82
N ALA A 410 27.76 -0.29 -28.75
CA ALA A 410 27.35 0.53 -27.62
C ALA A 410 28.50 1.24 -26.86
N LEU A 411 28.44 2.58 -26.89
CA LEU A 411 28.95 3.46 -25.85
C LEU A 411 27.83 3.68 -24.81
N ILE A 412 28.22 3.82 -23.55
CA ILE A 412 27.35 4.06 -22.38
C ILE A 412 26.38 5.21 -22.71
N PRO A 413 25.05 5.04 -22.59
CA PRO A 413 24.13 6.14 -22.81
C PRO A 413 24.29 7.16 -21.69
N GLU A 414 24.49 8.43 -22.04
CA GLU A 414 24.21 9.56 -21.15
C GLU A 414 22.73 9.49 -20.73
N ALA A 415 22.50 9.62 -19.42
CA ALA A 415 21.19 9.49 -18.82
C ALA A 415 20.25 10.61 -19.29
N VAL A 416 19.16 10.25 -19.94
CA VAL A 416 17.95 11.08 -20.01
C VAL A 416 17.33 11.03 -18.61
N GLU A 417 17.32 12.14 -17.89
CA GLU A 417 16.66 12.27 -16.58
C GLU A 417 15.13 12.17 -16.75
N SER A 418 14.60 10.95 -16.69
CA SER A 418 13.25 10.69 -16.19
C SER A 418 13.33 10.56 -14.66
N ALA A 419 12.43 11.20 -13.90
CA ALA A 419 12.43 11.14 -12.45
C ALA A 419 12.17 9.70 -11.97
N SER A 420 13.23 9.00 -11.55
CA SER A 420 13.11 7.63 -11.04
C SER A 420 12.34 7.60 -9.70
N PRO A 421 11.45 6.61 -9.46
CA PRO A 421 10.76 6.42 -8.18
C PRO A 421 11.69 5.99 -7.03
N ILE A 422 12.96 5.67 -7.35
CA ILE A 422 14.00 5.40 -6.36
C ILE A 422 14.63 6.73 -5.93
N ALA A 423 14.62 7.00 -4.62
CA ALA A 423 15.28 8.15 -4.03
C ALA A 423 16.65 7.79 -3.45
N ARG A 424 17.52 8.80 -3.40
CA ARG A 424 18.73 8.81 -2.58
C ARG A 424 18.40 9.50 -1.26
N LEU A 425 18.49 8.77 -0.17
CA LEU A 425 18.13 9.23 1.17
C LEU A 425 19.36 9.28 2.08
N ILE A 426 19.43 10.31 2.91
CA ILE A 426 20.48 10.50 3.92
C ILE A 426 19.86 10.43 5.31
N VAL A 427 20.50 9.66 6.18
CA VAL A 427 20.09 9.49 7.58
C VAL A 427 20.51 10.71 8.38
N THR A 428 19.56 11.33 9.09
CA THR A 428 19.82 12.46 9.98
C THR A 428 19.14 12.27 11.33
N PRO A 429 19.79 12.67 12.45
CA PRO A 429 19.12 12.72 13.73
C PRO A 429 18.29 14.01 13.82
N VAL A 430 17.06 13.88 14.28
CA VAL A 430 16.09 14.97 14.42
C VAL A 430 15.64 15.07 15.86
N ARG A 431 15.66 16.29 16.40
CA ARG A 431 15.20 16.57 17.75
C ARG A 431 13.68 16.38 17.81
N THR A 432 13.20 15.70 18.85
CA THR A 432 11.78 15.47 19.08
C THR A 432 11.39 15.86 20.50
N PRO A 433 10.13 16.26 20.75
CA PRO A 433 9.66 16.50 22.10
C PRO A 433 9.85 15.26 22.97
N ARG A 434 10.16 15.47 24.26
CA ARG A 434 10.15 14.37 25.21
C ARG A 434 8.71 13.86 25.36
N PRO A 435 8.52 12.54 25.39
CA PRO A 435 7.21 12.00 25.67
C PRO A 435 6.81 12.27 27.13
N LEU A 436 5.50 12.38 27.35
CA LEU A 436 4.91 12.35 28.69
C LEU A 436 4.84 10.91 29.19
N GLU A 437 5.10 10.68 30.48
CA GLU A 437 4.84 9.39 31.11
C GLU A 437 3.32 9.14 31.14
N THR A 438 2.87 8.11 30.44
CA THR A 438 1.44 7.87 30.19
C THR A 438 1.00 6.44 30.48
N HIS A 439 1.93 5.47 30.48
CA HIS A 439 1.60 4.04 30.62
C HIS A 439 2.14 3.38 31.88
N THR A 440 1.28 2.61 32.56
CA THR A 440 1.63 1.76 33.71
C THR A 440 2.09 0.37 33.26
N ILE A 441 3.19 0.27 32.49
CA ILE A 441 3.61 -1.02 31.91
C ILE A 441 4.19 -1.98 32.96
N PHE A 442 4.70 -1.47 34.08
CA PHE A 442 5.45 -2.27 35.06
C PHE A 442 4.58 -2.87 36.17
N SER A 443 3.50 -2.18 36.57
CA SER A 443 2.71 -2.52 37.76
C SER A 443 2.12 -3.94 37.67
N GLY A 444 2.45 -4.78 38.66
CA GLY A 444 1.99 -6.17 38.78
C GLY A 444 2.60 -7.14 37.75
N ARG A 445 3.64 -6.73 37.02
CA ARG A 445 4.25 -7.51 35.93
C ARG A 445 5.70 -7.87 36.21
N THR A 446 6.16 -8.96 35.60
CA THR A 446 7.52 -9.49 35.80
C THR A 446 8.35 -9.32 34.53
N PHE A 447 9.57 -8.78 34.66
CA PHE A 447 10.50 -8.54 33.55
C PHE A 447 11.80 -9.29 33.78
N LEU A 448 12.35 -9.87 32.72
CA LEU A 448 13.69 -10.45 32.75
C LEU A 448 14.71 -9.39 32.34
N MET A 449 15.77 -9.23 33.12
CA MET A 449 16.84 -8.27 32.84
C MET A 449 18.19 -8.97 32.80
N THR A 450 18.95 -8.79 31.72
CA THR A 450 20.36 -9.22 31.72
C THR A 450 21.19 -8.20 32.49
N LEU A 451 22.12 -8.68 33.33
CA LEU A 451 22.93 -7.82 34.19
C LEU A 451 24.06 -7.13 33.42
N ASP A 452 24.35 -5.91 33.85
CA ASP A 452 25.64 -5.26 33.68
C ASP A 452 26.39 -5.18 35.02
N SER A 453 27.71 -5.07 34.93
CA SER A 453 28.66 -4.97 36.04
C SER A 453 28.87 -3.51 36.51
N HIS A 454 28.12 -2.55 35.97
CA HIS A 454 28.34 -1.12 36.14
C HIS A 454 27.27 -0.40 36.96
N GLY A 455 26.13 -1.05 37.22
CA GLY A 455 25.07 -0.58 38.11
C GLY A 455 23.80 -0.10 37.42
N PHE A 456 23.70 -0.17 36.09
CA PHE A 456 22.47 0.22 35.37
C PHE A 456 21.31 -0.73 35.70
N ALA A 457 21.55 -2.04 35.73
CA ALA A 457 20.58 -3.07 36.08
C ALA A 457 20.07 -2.91 37.50
N ALA A 458 20.94 -2.53 38.45
CA ALA A 458 20.56 -2.27 39.83
C ALA A 458 19.66 -1.03 39.95
N ALA A 459 20.01 0.05 39.26
CA ALA A 459 19.21 1.28 39.22
C ALA A 459 17.83 1.03 38.58
N LEU A 460 17.80 0.34 37.44
CA LEU A 460 16.55 -0.03 36.76
C LEU A 460 15.69 -0.99 37.58
N THR A 461 16.29 -1.98 38.23
CA THR A 461 15.57 -2.91 39.12
C THR A 461 14.87 -2.15 40.24
N THR A 462 15.56 -1.20 40.87
CA THR A 462 14.98 -0.35 41.91
C THR A 462 13.80 0.43 41.35
N ARG A 463 13.99 1.12 40.22
CA ARG A 463 12.97 1.98 39.63
C ARG A 463 11.73 1.22 39.15
N ILE A 464 11.90 0.05 38.55
CA ILE A 464 10.80 -0.83 38.12
C ILE A 464 10.04 -1.37 39.35
N THR A 465 10.75 -1.70 40.41
CA THR A 465 10.14 -2.16 41.68
C THR A 465 9.32 -1.06 42.34
N ASP A 466 9.82 0.18 42.35
CA ASP A 466 9.08 1.35 42.84
C ASP A 466 7.79 1.61 42.05
N MET A 467 7.76 1.21 40.77
CA MET A 467 6.58 1.25 39.89
C MET A 467 5.67 0.02 40.03
N GLY A 468 5.92 -0.86 41.00
CA GLY A 468 5.13 -2.06 41.29
C GLY A 468 5.43 -3.25 40.40
N GLY A 469 6.53 -3.23 39.63
CA GLY A 469 6.99 -4.37 38.84
C GLY A 469 7.92 -5.31 39.59
N THR A 470 8.17 -6.48 39.03
CA THR A 470 9.16 -7.46 39.51
C THR A 470 10.23 -7.64 38.45
N VAL A 471 11.51 -7.68 38.84
CA VAL A 471 12.63 -7.90 37.91
C VAL A 471 13.38 -9.16 38.30
N LEU A 472 13.49 -10.09 37.35
CA LEU A 472 14.35 -11.28 37.44
C LEU A 472 15.68 -10.97 36.77
N THR A 473 16.80 -11.24 37.43
CA THR A 473 18.13 -10.91 36.89
C THR A 473 18.89 -12.13 36.36
N LEU A 474 19.51 -11.97 35.18
CA LEU A 474 20.28 -13.00 34.48
C LEU A 474 21.70 -12.52 34.16
N GLY A 475 22.74 -13.21 34.65
CA GLY A 475 24.13 -12.84 34.36
C GLY A 475 25.18 -13.50 35.27
N ARG A 476 26.40 -12.97 35.30
CA ARG A 476 27.47 -13.37 36.23
C ARG A 476 27.54 -12.37 37.39
N GLY A 477 27.36 -12.82 38.64
CA GLY A 477 27.40 -11.96 39.82
C GLY A 477 26.80 -12.61 41.08
N GLY A 478 27.12 -12.08 42.26
CA GLY A 478 26.66 -12.63 43.55
C GLY A 478 25.16 -12.41 43.84
N ASN A 479 24.49 -11.56 43.05
CA ASN A 479 23.08 -11.20 43.20
C ASN A 479 22.19 -11.71 42.04
N CYS A 480 22.70 -12.63 41.20
CA CYS A 480 21.90 -13.20 40.11
C CYS A 480 20.88 -14.19 40.65
N GLU A 481 19.62 -14.05 40.24
CA GLU A 481 18.57 -15.02 40.54
C GLU A 481 18.64 -16.23 39.59
N LEU A 482 19.21 -16.04 38.39
CA LEU A 482 19.39 -17.06 37.36
C LEU A 482 20.87 -17.46 37.17
N PRO A 483 21.15 -18.72 36.78
CA PRO A 483 22.52 -19.19 36.56
C PRO A 483 23.21 -18.43 35.41
N PRO A 484 24.56 -18.29 35.47
CA PRO A 484 25.31 -17.51 34.50
C PRO A 484 25.21 -18.06 33.08
N PHE A 485 24.88 -17.16 32.18
CA PHE A 485 24.69 -17.33 30.74
C PHE A 485 25.91 -17.90 30.02
N ASN A 486 25.69 -18.92 29.17
CA ASN A 486 26.60 -19.29 28.08
C ASN A 486 25.77 -19.53 26.80
N PRO A 487 25.62 -18.50 25.94
CA PRO A 487 24.64 -18.49 24.85
C PRO A 487 24.86 -19.54 23.75
N LEU A 488 26.02 -20.18 23.74
CA LEU A 488 26.44 -21.08 22.66
C LEU A 488 26.45 -22.55 23.08
N HIS A 489 25.89 -22.88 24.26
CA HIS A 489 25.81 -24.25 24.75
C HIS A 489 24.36 -24.80 24.65
N ASP A 490 24.20 -25.96 24.01
CA ASP A 490 22.92 -26.53 23.56
C ASP A 490 21.88 -26.90 24.65
N THR A 491 22.18 -26.72 25.93
CA THR A 491 21.27 -27.10 27.04
C THR A 491 20.71 -25.91 27.82
N TRP A 492 21.02 -24.68 27.39
CA TRP A 492 20.68 -23.48 28.15
C TRP A 492 19.25 -23.00 27.92
N SER A 493 18.73 -23.10 26.69
CA SER A 493 17.33 -22.75 26.37
C SER A 493 16.33 -23.50 27.24
N ASP A 494 16.61 -24.78 27.47
CA ASP A 494 15.76 -25.67 28.24
C ASP A 494 15.74 -25.26 29.72
N ARG A 495 16.91 -24.90 30.28
CA ARG A 495 17.04 -24.47 31.68
C ARG A 495 16.37 -23.12 31.97
N VAL A 496 16.39 -22.19 31.02
CA VAL A 496 15.68 -20.90 31.16
C VAL A 496 14.17 -21.10 31.04
N GLY A 497 13.72 -21.94 30.10
CA GLY A 497 12.31 -22.32 29.99
C GLY A 497 11.80 -23.03 31.27
N GLU A 498 12.58 -23.94 31.82
CA GLU A 498 12.28 -24.62 33.09
C GLU A 498 12.24 -23.65 34.27
N TYR A 499 13.19 -22.72 34.39
CA TYR A 499 13.17 -21.73 35.47
C TYR A 499 12.01 -20.75 35.33
N ALA A 500 11.74 -20.24 34.12
CA ALA A 500 10.61 -19.36 33.85
C ALA A 500 9.28 -20.00 34.26
N ALA A 501 9.15 -21.33 34.12
CA ALA A 501 7.97 -22.07 34.58
C ALA A 501 7.87 -22.21 36.12
N THR A 502 8.95 -21.99 36.88
CA THR A 502 9.00 -22.24 38.32
C THR A 502 8.87 -21.02 39.23
N VAL A 503 9.16 -19.80 38.76
CA VAL A 503 9.45 -18.66 39.66
C VAL A 503 8.35 -17.61 39.77
N SER A 504 7.48 -17.42 38.78
CA SER A 504 6.42 -16.39 38.85
C SER A 504 5.39 -16.54 37.72
N GLY A 505 4.35 -15.71 37.69
CA GLY A 505 3.44 -15.59 36.54
C GLY A 505 4.14 -15.25 35.21
N PRO A 506 3.38 -14.96 34.13
CA PRO A 506 3.97 -14.78 32.80
C PRO A 506 5.00 -13.64 32.74
N ILE A 507 6.17 -13.91 32.17
CA ILE A 507 7.19 -12.88 31.87
C ILE A 507 6.58 -11.91 30.86
N SER A 508 6.51 -10.63 31.25
CA SER A 508 5.88 -9.55 30.47
C SER A 508 6.88 -8.77 29.62
N GLY A 509 8.18 -9.09 29.71
CA GLY A 509 9.17 -8.46 28.84
C GLY A 509 10.62 -8.78 29.20
N ILE A 510 11.53 -8.32 28.34
CA ILE A 510 12.99 -8.49 28.47
C ILE A 510 13.69 -7.14 28.33
N ILE A 511 14.62 -6.84 29.23
CA ILE A 511 15.53 -5.69 29.15
C ILE A 511 16.96 -6.22 29.07
N HIS A 512 17.63 -5.99 27.95
CA HIS A 512 18.97 -6.52 27.70
C HIS A 512 20.06 -5.47 27.95
N LEU A 513 20.88 -5.64 28.99
CA LEU A 513 21.95 -4.72 29.40
C LEU A 513 23.35 -5.36 29.41
N ALA A 514 23.47 -6.66 29.24
CA ALA A 514 24.77 -7.35 29.11
C ALA A 514 25.78 -6.71 28.12
N PRO A 515 25.36 -6.10 26.99
CA PRO A 515 26.30 -5.44 26.08
C PRO A 515 27.04 -4.24 26.68
N LEU A 516 26.58 -3.70 27.81
CA LEU A 516 27.22 -2.57 28.49
C LEU A 516 28.60 -2.95 29.07
N ASP A 517 28.77 -4.21 29.50
CA ASP A 517 30.04 -4.68 30.07
C ASP A 517 31.17 -4.61 29.05
N ALA A 518 30.91 -5.05 27.81
CA ALA A 518 31.86 -4.92 26.71
C ALA A 518 32.20 -3.46 26.41
N TYR A 519 31.18 -2.59 26.36
CA TYR A 519 31.36 -1.16 26.10
C TYR A 519 32.26 -0.47 27.14
N PHE A 520 32.02 -0.72 28.43
CA PHE A 520 32.77 -0.07 29.51
C PHE A 520 34.10 -0.76 29.85
N ALA A 521 34.27 -2.04 29.53
CA ALA A 521 35.57 -2.72 29.60
C ALA A 521 36.54 -2.17 28.55
N ASN A 522 36.07 -2.02 27.31
CA ASN A 522 36.90 -1.59 26.16
C ASN A 522 37.22 -0.09 26.16
N ASN A 523 36.46 0.74 26.89
CA ASN A 523 36.74 2.17 27.08
C ASN A 523 37.89 2.48 28.06
N ARG A 524 38.56 1.45 28.62
CA ARG A 524 39.75 1.63 29.47
C ARG A 524 41.07 1.47 28.71
N GLU A 525 41.05 0.99 27.47
CA GLU A 525 42.22 0.86 26.61
C GLU A 525 42.12 1.82 25.41
N THR A 526 43.26 2.17 24.79
CA THR A 526 43.26 3.05 23.62
C THR A 526 42.40 2.47 22.50
N PRO A 527 41.62 3.29 21.75
CA PRO A 527 40.71 2.83 20.69
C PRO A 527 41.34 1.89 19.64
N ARG A 528 42.68 1.91 19.52
CA ARG A 528 43.46 1.08 18.58
C ARG A 528 43.37 -0.43 18.81
N ASP A 529 43.01 -0.90 20.00
CA ASP A 529 43.08 -2.34 20.34
C ASP A 529 41.68 -3.00 20.52
N ALA A 530 40.61 -2.21 20.68
CA ALA A 530 39.28 -2.70 21.07
C ALA A 530 38.47 -3.40 19.96
N ILE A 531 38.68 -3.08 18.68
CA ILE A 531 37.84 -3.61 17.59
C ILE A 531 38.30 -5.01 17.13
N GLN A 532 39.55 -5.42 17.39
CA GLN A 532 40.17 -6.60 16.76
C GLN A 532 40.74 -7.65 17.72
N SER A 533 40.57 -7.52 19.04
CA SER A 533 40.97 -8.57 19.98
C SER A 533 40.05 -9.80 19.84
N SER A 534 40.51 -10.98 20.27
CA SER A 534 39.66 -12.17 20.42
C SER A 534 38.41 -11.90 21.28
N ASP A 535 38.44 -10.83 22.07
CA ASP A 535 37.39 -10.44 23.00
C ASP A 535 36.23 -9.74 22.26
N SER A 536 36.46 -9.00 21.17
CA SER A 536 35.38 -8.32 20.42
C SER A 536 34.39 -9.28 19.75
N ARG A 537 34.88 -10.43 19.24
CA ARG A 537 34.03 -11.51 18.71
C ARG A 537 33.25 -12.21 19.81
N SER A 538 33.92 -12.47 20.94
CA SER A 538 33.30 -13.07 22.13
C SER A 538 32.18 -12.17 22.68
N ASP A 539 32.42 -10.86 22.72
CA ASP A 539 31.45 -9.84 23.17
C ASP A 539 30.23 -9.78 22.26
N ARG A 540 30.45 -9.80 20.94
CA ARG A 540 29.38 -9.81 19.93
C ARG A 540 28.53 -11.08 20.00
N ASP A 541 29.18 -12.24 20.08
CA ASP A 541 28.49 -13.52 20.18
C ASP A 541 27.69 -13.62 21.48
N SER A 542 28.23 -13.06 22.58
CA SER A 542 27.52 -12.99 23.85
C SER A 542 26.37 -11.98 23.84
N SER A 543 26.53 -10.86 23.16
CA SER A 543 25.57 -9.74 23.19
C SER A 543 24.42 -9.90 22.19
N ILE A 544 24.71 -10.17 20.92
CA ILE A 544 23.70 -10.23 19.85
C ILE A 544 23.16 -11.65 19.68
N LYS A 545 24.03 -12.61 19.39
CA LYS A 545 23.61 -14.00 19.16
C LYS A 545 23.01 -14.59 20.44
N GLY A 546 23.60 -14.26 21.57
CA GLY A 546 23.04 -14.63 22.87
C GLY A 546 21.66 -14.04 23.14
N PHE A 547 21.42 -12.79 22.78
CA PHE A 547 20.09 -12.18 22.93
C PHE A 547 19.07 -12.81 21.98
N PHE A 548 19.46 -13.17 20.75
CA PHE A 548 18.63 -13.96 19.84
C PHE A 548 18.21 -15.30 20.48
N VAL A 549 19.14 -16.03 21.08
CA VAL A 549 18.85 -17.30 21.78
C VAL A 549 17.92 -17.07 22.98
N LEU A 550 18.11 -15.99 23.74
CA LEU A 550 17.23 -15.62 24.85
C LEU A 550 15.80 -15.33 24.38
N LEU A 551 15.65 -14.49 23.36
CA LEU A 551 14.35 -14.17 22.76
C LEU A 551 13.65 -15.43 22.23
N LYS A 552 14.41 -16.37 21.65
CA LYS A 552 13.91 -17.65 21.18
C LYS A 552 13.39 -18.55 22.29
N ALA A 553 14.17 -18.69 23.36
CA ALA A 553 13.79 -19.51 24.50
C ALA A 553 12.52 -18.99 25.20
N LEU A 554 12.35 -17.66 25.23
CA LEU A 554 11.23 -17.00 25.90
C LEU A 554 10.06 -16.67 24.98
N LEU A 555 10.15 -16.99 23.68
CA LEU A 555 9.10 -16.69 22.70
C LEU A 555 7.68 -17.11 23.17
N PRO A 556 7.45 -18.27 23.82
CA PRO A 556 6.11 -18.61 24.34
C PRO A 556 5.54 -17.63 25.37
N HIS A 557 6.41 -16.93 26.12
CA HIS A 557 6.02 -15.94 27.13
C HIS A 557 5.84 -14.53 26.54
N LEU A 558 6.51 -14.24 25.40
CA LEU A 558 6.51 -12.93 24.75
C LEU A 558 5.32 -12.71 23.78
N ARG A 559 4.42 -13.70 23.63
CA ARG A 559 3.25 -13.62 22.72
C ARG A 559 1.99 -13.12 23.43
N HIS A 560 2.05 -11.94 24.03
CA HIS A 560 0.87 -11.30 24.57
C HIS A 560 0.90 -9.79 24.32
N PRO A 561 -0.26 -9.14 24.09
CA PRO A 561 -0.37 -7.68 24.15
C PRO A 561 0.34 -7.11 25.39
N ASP A 562 1.04 -5.99 25.20
CA ASP A 562 1.84 -5.28 26.21
C ASP A 562 3.17 -5.94 26.61
N THR A 563 3.70 -6.83 25.78
CA THR A 563 5.07 -7.35 25.96
C THR A 563 6.08 -6.23 25.71
N LEU A 564 7.12 -6.11 26.54
CA LEU A 564 8.23 -5.17 26.34
C LEU A 564 9.51 -5.91 25.93
N VAL A 565 10.21 -5.43 24.90
CA VAL A 565 11.59 -5.84 24.61
C VAL A 565 12.45 -4.60 24.42
N ALA A 566 13.44 -4.41 25.29
CA ALA A 566 14.25 -3.20 25.27
C ALA A 566 15.76 -3.44 25.47
N THR A 567 16.56 -2.53 24.92
CA THR A 567 18.00 -2.41 25.15
C THR A 567 18.38 -0.94 25.24
N MET A 568 19.51 -0.64 25.88
CA MET A 568 20.16 0.66 25.78
C MET A 568 21.53 0.53 25.11
N GLY A 569 22.00 1.62 24.52
CA GLY A 569 23.30 1.74 23.89
C GLY A 569 23.89 3.13 24.06
N PHE A 570 25.14 3.29 23.63
CA PHE A 570 25.85 4.56 23.70
C PHE A 570 26.48 4.89 22.35
N ASN A 571 26.20 6.10 21.84
CA ASN A 571 26.80 6.69 20.64
C ASN A 571 26.76 5.84 19.36
N SER A 572 25.83 4.88 19.26
CA SER A 572 25.96 3.79 18.28
C SER A 572 24.70 3.52 17.46
N ILE A 573 23.57 4.12 17.82
CA ILE A 573 22.28 3.88 17.17
C ILE A 573 21.81 5.17 16.47
N VAL A 574 21.66 6.26 17.23
CA VAL A 574 21.19 7.57 16.75
C VAL A 574 22.36 8.55 16.56
N PHE A 575 23.27 8.63 17.52
CA PHE A 575 24.33 9.64 17.53
C PHE A 575 25.53 9.41 16.61
N PRO A 576 25.74 8.25 15.94
CA PRO A 576 26.70 8.17 14.83
C PRO A 576 26.41 9.15 13.68
N TYR A 577 25.17 9.61 13.59
CA TYR A 577 24.68 10.56 12.58
C TYR A 577 24.69 12.02 13.06
N ALA A 578 25.06 12.28 14.31
CA ALA A 578 25.12 13.62 14.89
C ALA A 578 26.50 14.30 14.71
N PRO A 579 26.57 15.64 14.70
CA PRO A 579 27.84 16.36 14.81
C PRO A 579 28.50 16.11 16.19
N GLY A 580 29.84 15.99 16.25
CA GLY A 580 30.57 15.79 17.51
C GLY A 580 30.80 14.32 17.93
N LYS A 581 30.83 13.40 16.96
CA LYS A 581 30.92 11.93 17.11
C LYS A 581 31.86 11.47 18.23
N ARG A 582 31.30 10.76 19.22
CA ARG A 582 32.01 9.96 20.22
C ARG A 582 32.28 8.54 19.70
N PRO A 583 33.16 7.75 20.34
CA PRO A 583 33.47 6.40 19.88
C PRO A 583 32.21 5.54 19.67
N ILE A 584 32.11 4.96 18.47
CA ILE A 584 30.99 4.11 18.04
C ILE A 584 31.31 2.67 18.42
N HIS A 585 30.36 1.97 19.04
CA HIS A 585 30.47 0.56 19.39
C HIS A 585 29.44 -0.26 18.57
N PRO A 586 29.85 -0.84 17.41
CA PRO A 586 28.92 -1.37 16.41
C PRO A 586 27.96 -2.46 16.90
N THR A 587 28.28 -3.15 18.00
CA THR A 587 27.41 -4.15 18.64
C THR A 587 26.01 -3.60 18.97
N PHE A 588 25.90 -2.34 19.42
CA PHE A 588 24.60 -1.74 19.73
C PHE A 588 23.74 -1.54 18.47
N ALA A 589 24.36 -1.22 17.33
CA ALA A 589 23.66 -1.13 16.05
C ALA A 589 23.16 -2.51 15.58
N GLY A 590 23.93 -3.57 15.82
CA GLY A 590 23.48 -4.94 15.55
C GLY A 590 22.26 -5.34 16.38
N LEU A 591 22.23 -4.96 17.66
CA LEU A 591 21.06 -5.15 18.52
C LEU A 591 19.86 -4.33 18.04
N SER A 592 20.08 -3.06 17.70
CA SER A 592 19.01 -2.19 17.16
C SER A 592 18.42 -2.77 15.87
N GLY A 593 19.27 -3.21 14.94
CA GLY A 593 18.84 -3.89 13.72
C GLY A 593 18.00 -5.12 14.01
N MET A 594 18.40 -5.95 14.97
CA MET A 594 17.63 -7.12 15.40
C MET A 594 16.24 -6.73 15.91
N LEU A 595 16.17 -5.69 16.72
CA LEU A 595 14.94 -5.21 17.34
C LEU A 595 13.96 -4.61 16.32
N LYS A 596 14.45 -3.93 15.27
CA LYS A 596 13.59 -3.42 14.18
C LYS A 596 12.85 -4.53 13.43
N THR A 597 13.50 -5.66 13.16
CA THR A 597 12.78 -6.82 12.60
C THR A 597 11.87 -7.47 13.65
N LEU A 598 12.32 -7.59 14.90
CA LEU A 598 11.48 -8.18 15.96
C LEU A 598 10.16 -7.42 16.13
N ASN A 599 10.19 -6.09 16.03
CA ASN A 599 9.00 -5.23 16.07
C ASN A 599 7.98 -5.60 14.97
N LYS A 600 8.44 -6.09 13.82
CA LYS A 600 7.59 -6.55 12.72
C LYS A 600 7.16 -8.02 12.90
N ASP A 601 8.07 -8.87 13.37
CA ASP A 601 7.81 -10.31 13.56
C ASP A 601 6.92 -10.61 14.78
N LEU A 602 6.83 -9.69 15.77
CA LEU A 602 5.99 -9.83 16.97
C LEU A 602 5.04 -8.64 17.17
N PRO A 603 3.95 -8.54 16.37
CA PRO A 603 2.96 -7.48 16.52
C PRO A 603 2.38 -7.42 17.94
N GLY A 604 2.25 -6.21 18.50
CA GLY A 604 1.74 -6.00 19.87
C GLY A 604 2.82 -6.02 20.97
N THR A 605 4.09 -6.18 20.60
CA THR A 605 5.25 -5.99 21.49
C THR A 605 5.77 -4.56 21.37
N LEU A 606 5.97 -3.87 22.50
CA LEU A 606 6.69 -2.61 22.53
C LEU A 606 8.19 -2.90 22.46
N VAL A 607 8.84 -2.49 21.37
CA VAL A 607 10.26 -2.72 21.14
C VAL A 607 11.04 -1.41 21.20
N LYS A 608 12.12 -1.34 22.01
CA LYS A 608 12.89 -0.10 22.22
C LYS A 608 14.40 -0.32 22.19
N ALA A 609 15.11 0.53 21.44
CA ALA A 609 16.56 0.64 21.44
C ALA A 609 16.92 2.12 21.69
N VAL A 610 17.38 2.43 22.90
CA VAL A 610 17.61 3.81 23.35
C VAL A 610 19.10 4.10 23.41
N ASP A 611 19.55 5.07 22.61
CA ASP A 611 20.93 5.53 22.54
C ASP A 611 21.19 6.68 23.52
N PHE A 612 22.35 6.71 24.14
CA PHE A 612 22.74 7.76 25.07
C PHE A 612 24.08 8.36 24.67
N ASP A 613 24.15 9.68 24.63
CA ASP A 613 25.36 10.45 24.34
C ASP A 613 25.72 11.34 25.54
N PHE A 614 26.43 10.75 26.52
CA PHE A 614 26.94 11.42 27.72
C PHE A 614 28.47 11.31 27.80
N GLU A 615 29.15 12.37 28.26
CA GLU A 615 30.63 12.34 28.44
C GLU A 615 31.05 11.40 29.56
N THR A 616 30.36 11.46 30.70
CA THR A 616 30.63 10.63 31.88
C THR A 616 29.41 9.78 32.25
N PRO A 617 29.03 8.80 31.41
CA PRO A 617 27.79 8.03 31.60
C PRO A 617 27.73 7.28 32.94
N LEU A 618 28.87 6.79 33.44
CA LEU A 618 28.94 6.12 34.75
C LEU A 618 28.68 7.04 35.95
N GLU A 619 28.90 8.36 35.80
CA GLU A 619 28.56 9.36 36.82
C GLU A 619 27.09 9.82 36.73
N ARG A 620 26.37 9.40 35.68
CA ARG A 620 25.02 9.84 35.33
C ARG A 620 24.02 8.68 35.25
N ILE A 621 24.34 7.53 35.82
CA ILE A 621 23.50 6.32 35.79
C ILE A 621 22.06 6.60 36.20
N GLY A 622 21.84 7.36 37.28
CA GLY A 622 20.49 7.70 37.74
C GLY A 622 19.71 8.56 36.74
N GLU A 623 20.36 9.53 36.11
CA GLU A 623 19.75 10.38 35.08
C GLU A 623 19.40 9.59 33.81
N ILE A 624 20.33 8.75 33.35
CA ILE A 624 20.12 7.87 32.20
C ILE A 624 18.99 6.87 32.47
N THR A 625 18.91 6.36 33.71
CA THR A 625 17.86 5.44 34.16
C THR A 625 16.48 6.09 34.06
N GLU A 626 16.30 7.32 34.53
CA GLU A 626 15.02 8.03 34.42
C GLU A 626 14.64 8.30 32.96
N LEU A 627 15.60 8.72 32.12
CA LEU A 627 15.35 8.92 30.68
C LEU A 627 14.96 7.61 29.98
N PHE A 628 15.64 6.51 30.32
CA PHE A 628 15.30 5.19 29.77
C PHE A 628 13.90 4.76 30.19
N ILE A 629 13.58 4.84 31.49
CA ILE A 629 12.26 4.48 32.01
C ILE A 629 11.15 5.31 31.36
N ALA A 630 11.33 6.63 31.25
CA ALA A 630 10.38 7.52 30.59
C ALA A 630 10.11 7.07 29.14
N GLU A 631 11.15 6.65 28.41
CA GLU A 631 11.04 6.13 27.05
C GLU A 631 10.35 4.75 26.98
N LEU A 632 10.51 3.90 27.99
CA LEU A 632 9.78 2.62 28.05
C LEU A 632 8.30 2.82 28.36
N THR A 633 7.93 3.87 29.09
CA THR A 633 6.55 4.11 29.57
C THR A 633 5.74 5.11 28.75
N CYS A 634 6.31 5.67 27.69
CA CYS A 634 5.65 6.73 26.93
C CYS A 634 4.63 6.26 25.88
N GLY A 635 4.61 4.96 25.56
CA GLY A 635 3.77 4.44 24.47
C GLY A 635 4.23 4.86 23.07
N CYS A 636 5.40 5.49 22.93
CA CYS A 636 5.95 5.83 21.62
C CYS A 636 6.38 4.55 20.89
N PRO A 637 5.80 4.25 19.71
CA PRO A 637 6.06 3.01 18.98
C PRO A 637 7.41 3.01 18.26
N LYS A 638 8.12 4.15 18.22
CA LYS A 638 9.43 4.25 17.56
C LYS A 638 10.45 3.35 18.25
N VAL A 639 11.11 2.49 17.46
CA VAL A 639 12.11 1.55 17.96
C VAL A 639 13.38 2.27 18.36
N GLU A 640 13.91 3.14 17.49
CA GLU A 640 15.17 3.85 17.70
C GLU A 640 14.97 5.26 18.26
N THR A 641 15.52 5.52 19.44
CA THR A 641 15.50 6.84 20.07
C THR A 641 16.84 7.15 20.72
N GLY A 642 17.16 8.43 20.91
CA GLY A 642 18.43 8.87 21.48
C GLY A 642 18.27 10.03 22.44
N TYR A 643 19.15 10.11 23.44
CA TYR A 643 19.24 11.25 24.36
C TYR A 643 20.66 11.83 24.44
N THR A 644 20.78 13.13 24.21
CA THR A 644 22.00 13.94 24.42
C THR A 644 21.60 15.24 25.11
N ASP A 645 22.33 15.66 26.14
CA ASP A 645 22.00 16.82 26.99
C ASP A 645 20.52 16.85 27.44
N LYS A 646 19.97 15.68 27.76
CA LYS A 646 18.56 15.42 28.07
C LYS A 646 17.59 15.64 26.90
N GLU A 647 18.00 16.20 25.78
CA GLU A 647 17.15 16.36 24.60
C GLU A 647 16.95 15.02 23.88
N ARG A 648 15.72 14.79 23.40
CA ARG A 648 15.34 13.54 22.73
C ARG A 648 15.52 13.66 21.23
N TYR A 649 16.08 12.64 20.61
CA TYR A 649 16.33 12.54 19.18
C TYR A 649 15.75 11.25 18.61
N THR A 650 15.34 11.30 17.35
CA THR A 650 14.98 10.12 16.53
C THR A 650 15.68 10.21 15.17
N LEU A 651 15.68 9.14 14.40
CA LEU A 651 16.23 9.17 13.04
C LEU A 651 15.17 9.57 12.00
N SER A 652 15.68 10.21 10.96
CA SER A 652 14.96 10.72 9.79
C SER A 652 15.73 10.34 8.52
N LEU A 653 15.01 10.15 7.43
CA LEU A 653 15.56 9.99 6.08
C LEU A 653 15.11 11.16 5.22
N SER A 654 16.08 11.93 4.72
CA SER A 654 15.82 13.07 3.83
C SER A 654 16.34 12.78 2.44
N GLN A 655 15.56 13.13 1.41
CA GLN A 655 16.01 13.03 0.02
C GLN A 655 17.04 14.10 -0.27
N ILE A 656 18.27 13.68 -0.57
CA ILE A 656 19.39 14.57 -0.86
C ILE A 656 20.10 14.04 -2.10
N ALA A 657 20.15 14.85 -3.16
CA ALA A 657 20.89 14.53 -4.37
C ALA A 657 22.38 14.27 -4.06
N ALA A 658 23.00 13.39 -4.84
CA ALA A 658 24.45 13.16 -4.74
C ALA A 658 25.19 14.41 -5.23
N THR A 659 26.33 14.70 -4.59
CA THR A 659 27.22 15.78 -4.98
C THR A 659 28.33 15.26 -5.89
N GLU A 660 28.74 16.06 -6.87
CA GLU A 660 29.86 15.74 -7.75
C GLU A 660 31.19 16.17 -7.12
N GLY A 661 31.75 15.30 -6.27
CA GLY A 661 33.07 15.48 -5.65
C GLY A 661 34.20 14.72 -6.33
N GLU A 662 35.35 14.65 -5.65
CA GLU A 662 36.51 13.89 -6.12
C GLU A 662 36.25 12.38 -6.03
N ALA A 663 36.52 11.65 -7.12
CA ALA A 663 36.23 10.23 -7.23
C ALA A 663 36.95 9.40 -6.15
N MET A 664 36.20 8.49 -5.51
CA MET A 664 36.66 7.53 -4.50
C MET A 664 37.73 6.59 -5.04
N VAL A 665 37.51 6.15 -6.27
CA VAL A 665 38.31 5.18 -6.99
C VAL A 665 39.08 5.90 -8.09
N THR A 666 40.35 5.57 -8.26
CA THR A 666 41.26 6.15 -9.24
C THR A 666 41.73 5.11 -10.25
N ARG A 667 42.33 5.59 -11.35
CA ARG A 667 42.72 4.70 -12.44
C ARG A 667 43.86 3.77 -12.01
N GLY A 668 43.66 2.46 -12.19
CA GLY A 668 44.67 1.43 -11.89
C GLY A 668 44.68 0.94 -10.43
N ASP A 669 43.73 1.39 -9.61
CA ASP A 669 43.55 0.88 -8.25
C ASP A 669 43.37 -0.63 -8.22
N THR A 670 43.81 -1.27 -7.13
CA THR A 670 43.65 -2.71 -6.91
C THR A 670 42.65 -2.95 -5.79
N LEU A 671 41.49 -3.48 -6.17
CA LEU A 671 40.33 -3.64 -5.32
C LEU A 671 40.18 -5.09 -4.85
N LEU A 672 40.17 -5.29 -3.53
CA LEU A 672 39.73 -6.53 -2.90
C LEU A 672 38.20 -6.55 -2.86
N VAL A 673 37.58 -7.55 -3.49
CA VAL A 673 36.12 -7.67 -3.58
C VAL A 673 35.66 -8.98 -2.98
N THR A 674 34.73 -8.94 -2.03
CA THR A 674 34.04 -10.16 -1.59
C THR A 674 32.71 -10.29 -2.33
N GLY A 675 32.37 -11.46 -2.86
CA GLY A 675 31.08 -11.70 -3.51
C GLY A 675 30.96 -11.20 -4.95
N GLY A 676 32.07 -10.97 -5.67
CA GLY A 676 32.10 -10.34 -7.00
C GLY A 676 31.97 -11.25 -8.24
N GLY A 677 31.75 -12.56 -8.06
CA GLY A 677 31.71 -13.49 -9.20
C GLY A 677 30.42 -13.41 -10.05
N ARG A 678 29.33 -12.84 -9.50
CA ARG A 678 28.01 -12.80 -10.13
C ARG A 678 27.13 -11.69 -9.54
N GLY A 679 25.95 -11.49 -10.11
CA GLY A 679 24.90 -10.62 -9.58
C GLY A 679 25.27 -9.13 -9.51
N ILE A 680 24.69 -8.40 -8.55
CA ILE A 680 24.84 -6.95 -8.35
C ILE A 680 26.31 -6.54 -8.26
N THR A 681 27.10 -7.23 -7.44
CA THR A 681 28.52 -6.90 -7.27
C THR A 681 29.27 -7.03 -8.59
N PHE A 682 29.03 -8.07 -9.39
CA PHE A 682 29.67 -8.21 -10.69
C PHE A 682 29.33 -7.06 -11.65
N ALA A 683 28.05 -6.67 -11.76
CA ALA A 683 27.63 -5.56 -12.62
C ALA A 683 28.32 -4.24 -12.24
N ILE A 684 28.49 -3.99 -10.94
CA ILE A 684 29.23 -2.84 -10.43
C ILE A 684 30.73 -2.94 -10.76
N LEU A 685 31.34 -4.13 -10.64
CA LEU A 685 32.74 -4.34 -11.01
C LEU A 685 32.97 -4.11 -12.51
N GLU A 686 32.03 -4.49 -13.37
CA GLU A 686 32.12 -4.21 -14.80
C GLU A 686 32.18 -2.70 -15.08
N ALA A 687 31.32 -1.91 -14.43
CA ALA A 687 31.32 -0.46 -14.56
C ALA A 687 32.61 0.19 -13.99
N LEU A 688 33.11 -0.31 -12.85
CA LEU A 688 34.37 0.14 -12.26
C LEU A 688 35.56 -0.14 -13.18
N VAL A 689 35.65 -1.35 -13.73
CA VAL A 689 36.71 -1.73 -14.68
C VAL A 689 36.61 -0.90 -15.97
N ALA A 690 35.40 -0.68 -16.48
CA ALA A 690 35.17 0.13 -17.67
C ALA A 690 35.62 1.58 -17.50
N LYS A 691 35.35 2.21 -16.34
CA LYS A 691 35.65 3.63 -16.10
C LYS A 691 37.06 3.87 -15.57
N TYR A 692 37.51 3.05 -14.62
CA TYR A 692 38.74 3.27 -13.85
C TYR A 692 39.82 2.22 -14.12
N HIS A 693 39.59 1.20 -14.95
CA HIS A 693 40.56 0.13 -15.19
C HIS A 693 41.14 -0.48 -13.89
N THR A 694 40.27 -0.71 -12.90
CA THR A 694 40.66 -1.28 -11.61
C THR A 694 41.10 -2.74 -11.74
N ASN A 695 42.21 -3.10 -11.11
CA ASN A 695 42.60 -4.48 -10.90
C ASN A 695 41.75 -5.11 -9.79
N LEU A 696 41.43 -6.40 -9.91
CA LEU A 696 40.45 -7.07 -9.05
C LEU A 696 41.04 -8.32 -8.39
N ILE A 697 40.87 -8.43 -7.07
CA ILE A 697 41.08 -9.65 -6.29
C ILE A 697 39.72 -10.04 -5.72
N ILE A 698 39.08 -11.06 -6.29
CA ILE A 698 37.72 -11.47 -5.96
C ILE A 698 37.75 -12.69 -5.04
N LEU A 699 37.10 -12.59 -3.88
CA LEU A 699 36.87 -13.71 -2.97
C LEU A 699 35.43 -14.23 -3.14
N GLY A 700 35.28 -15.53 -3.34
CA GLY A 700 33.97 -16.18 -3.39
C GLY A 700 34.05 -17.65 -2.96
N ARG A 701 32.90 -18.31 -2.76
CA ARG A 701 32.84 -19.70 -2.26
C ARG A 701 32.83 -20.76 -3.37
N SER A 702 32.65 -20.34 -4.62
CA SER A 702 32.54 -21.29 -5.72
C SER A 702 33.93 -21.82 -6.06
N ASP A 703 34.16 -23.10 -5.83
CA ASP A 703 35.38 -23.75 -6.29
C ASP A 703 35.32 -23.92 -7.81
N LEU A 704 36.14 -23.14 -8.52
CA LEU A 704 36.17 -23.15 -9.99
C LEU A 704 37.00 -24.30 -10.54
N GLU A 705 37.86 -24.92 -9.71
CA GLU A 705 38.78 -26.00 -10.12
C GLU A 705 38.20 -27.39 -9.82
N ALA A 706 37.32 -27.51 -8.82
CA ALA A 706 36.68 -28.77 -8.45
C ALA A 706 35.51 -29.20 -9.38
N VAL A 707 35.15 -28.40 -10.38
CA VAL A 707 34.05 -28.73 -11.31
C VAL A 707 34.57 -29.62 -12.45
N ASP A 708 33.85 -30.71 -12.72
CA ASP A 708 34.17 -31.61 -13.84
C ASP A 708 34.27 -30.82 -15.16
N PRO A 709 35.41 -30.89 -15.88
CA PRO A 709 35.62 -30.15 -17.12
C PRO A 709 34.55 -30.40 -18.19
N ARG A 710 33.89 -31.57 -18.19
CA ARG A 710 32.77 -31.88 -19.10
C ARG A 710 31.59 -30.93 -18.93
N PHE A 711 31.39 -30.40 -17.72
CA PHE A 711 30.35 -29.41 -17.46
C PHE A 711 30.72 -28.01 -17.92
N LEU A 712 31.99 -27.74 -18.19
CA LEU A 712 32.50 -26.42 -18.60
C LEU A 712 32.63 -26.27 -20.11
N ALA A 713 32.39 -27.34 -20.87
CA ALA A 713 32.48 -27.31 -22.33
C ALA A 713 31.53 -26.26 -22.95
N PRO A 714 31.95 -25.49 -23.98
CA PRO A 714 31.13 -24.45 -24.60
C PRO A 714 29.78 -24.97 -25.15
N GLU A 715 29.78 -26.18 -25.70
CA GLU A 715 28.63 -26.87 -26.27
C GLU A 715 27.69 -27.52 -25.23
N ALA A 716 28.10 -27.58 -23.95
CA ALA A 716 27.29 -28.17 -22.91
C ALA A 716 26.06 -27.29 -22.60
N THR A 717 24.87 -27.85 -22.84
CA THR A 717 23.58 -27.22 -22.54
C THR A 717 23.12 -27.58 -21.14
N LYS A 718 22.19 -26.79 -20.56
CA LYS A 718 21.56 -27.10 -19.26
C LYS A 718 21.01 -28.54 -19.23
N THR A 719 20.40 -28.98 -20.32
CA THR A 719 19.86 -30.33 -20.48
C THR A 719 20.95 -31.40 -20.49
N SER A 720 22.04 -31.21 -21.24
CA SER A 720 23.12 -32.20 -21.28
C SER A 720 23.87 -32.31 -19.95
N ILE A 721 24.06 -31.18 -19.25
CA ILE A 721 24.63 -31.16 -17.90
C ILE A 721 23.71 -31.90 -16.91
N PHE A 722 22.40 -31.67 -16.98
CA PHE A 722 21.42 -32.34 -16.12
C PHE A 722 21.45 -33.86 -16.30
N GLU A 723 21.51 -34.36 -17.54
CA GLU A 723 21.59 -35.81 -17.81
C GLU A 723 22.91 -36.42 -17.34
N LEU A 724 24.03 -35.71 -17.50
CA LEU A 724 25.33 -36.14 -16.97
C LEU A 724 25.34 -36.18 -15.43
N LEU A 725 24.73 -35.19 -14.77
CA LEU A 725 24.57 -35.16 -13.32
C LEU A 725 23.67 -36.28 -12.81
N LYS A 726 22.56 -36.54 -13.49
CA LYS A 726 21.65 -37.64 -13.16
C LYS A 726 22.33 -39.00 -13.29
N THR A 727 23.20 -39.16 -14.28
CA THR A 727 23.98 -40.39 -14.49
C THR A 727 25.10 -40.54 -13.44
N SER A 728 25.84 -39.48 -13.15
CA SER A 728 26.95 -39.50 -12.19
C SER A 728 26.52 -39.55 -10.72
N MET A 729 25.32 -39.04 -10.41
CA MET A 729 24.71 -39.06 -9.08
C MET A 729 23.57 -40.10 -8.99
N ALA A 730 23.75 -41.25 -9.63
CA ALA A 730 22.76 -42.32 -9.62
C ALA A 730 22.46 -42.78 -8.17
N GLY A 731 21.19 -42.73 -7.77
CA GLY A 731 20.73 -43.07 -6.41
C GLY A 731 20.45 -41.88 -5.49
N GLU A 732 20.87 -40.67 -5.87
CA GLU A 732 20.59 -39.45 -5.11
C GLU A 732 19.15 -38.93 -5.33
N LYS A 733 18.65 -38.14 -4.37
CA LYS A 733 17.32 -37.53 -4.48
C LYS A 733 17.29 -36.50 -5.63
N PRO A 734 16.16 -36.33 -6.36
CA PRO A 734 16.07 -35.35 -7.46
C PRO A 734 16.44 -33.91 -7.08
N VAL A 735 16.20 -33.51 -5.83
CA VAL A 735 16.60 -32.20 -5.30
C VAL A 735 18.12 -32.05 -5.26
N ALA A 736 18.86 -33.11 -4.90
CA ALA A 736 20.32 -33.08 -4.86
C ALA A 736 20.92 -32.90 -6.27
N VAL A 737 20.34 -33.54 -7.28
CA VAL A 737 20.74 -33.39 -8.70
C VAL A 737 20.47 -31.97 -9.20
N ARG A 738 19.30 -31.39 -8.87
CA ARG A 738 19.00 -29.98 -9.22
C ARG A 738 19.96 -29.00 -8.53
N ASN A 739 20.22 -29.19 -7.23
CA ASN A 739 21.19 -28.37 -6.50
C ASN A 739 22.60 -28.48 -7.11
N ALA A 740 22.99 -29.67 -7.58
CA ALA A 740 24.25 -29.85 -8.29
C ALA A 740 24.28 -29.10 -9.63
N LEU A 741 23.18 -29.13 -10.39
CA LEU A 741 23.04 -28.37 -11.63
C LEU A 741 23.19 -26.86 -11.39
N GLU A 742 22.49 -26.33 -10.39
CA GLU A 742 22.59 -24.92 -10.02
C GLU A 742 24.01 -24.52 -9.61
N ARG A 743 24.74 -25.38 -8.88
CA ARG A 743 26.16 -25.15 -8.56
C ARG A 743 27.02 -25.05 -9.81
N VAL A 744 26.83 -25.95 -10.77
CA VAL A 744 27.54 -25.93 -12.05
C VAL A 744 27.22 -24.68 -12.85
N GLU A 745 25.94 -24.29 -12.94
CA GLU A 745 25.52 -23.06 -13.64
C GLU A 745 26.18 -21.81 -13.03
N ARG A 746 26.24 -21.73 -11.70
CA ARG A 746 26.93 -20.64 -10.98
C ARG A 746 28.43 -20.57 -11.29
N VAL A 747 29.10 -21.71 -11.42
CA VAL A 747 30.52 -21.76 -11.81
C VAL A 747 30.71 -21.29 -13.25
N ARG A 748 29.87 -21.76 -14.18
CA ARG A 748 29.92 -21.34 -15.59
C ARG A 748 29.69 -19.84 -15.76
N GLU A 749 28.71 -19.29 -15.04
CA GLU A 749 28.46 -17.85 -14.99
C GLU A 749 29.68 -17.09 -14.46
N THR A 750 30.23 -17.52 -13.32
CA THR A 750 31.41 -16.89 -12.71
C THR A 750 32.60 -16.89 -13.67
N LEU A 751 32.90 -18.00 -14.33
CA LEU A 751 34.01 -18.09 -15.29
C LEU A 751 33.82 -17.13 -16.47
N ARG A 752 32.61 -17.06 -17.04
CA ARG A 752 32.27 -16.13 -18.13
C ARG A 752 32.48 -14.68 -17.71
N ASN A 753 31.97 -14.33 -16.54
CA ASN A 753 32.08 -13.00 -15.94
C ASN A 753 33.54 -12.59 -15.71
N LEU A 754 34.35 -13.49 -15.12
CA LEU A 754 35.78 -13.24 -14.91
C LEU A 754 36.54 -13.06 -16.23
N SER A 755 36.22 -13.84 -17.26
CA SER A 755 36.81 -13.67 -18.59
C SER A 755 36.45 -12.33 -19.21
N ALA A 756 35.18 -11.91 -19.15
CA ALA A 756 34.74 -10.61 -19.66
C ALA A 756 35.47 -9.43 -18.99
N LEU A 757 35.76 -9.51 -17.69
CA LEU A 757 36.56 -8.49 -17.00
C LEU A 757 38.03 -8.50 -17.47
N ARG A 758 38.64 -9.68 -17.67
CA ARG A 758 40.02 -9.81 -18.16
C ARG A 758 40.20 -9.29 -19.58
N GLU A 759 39.20 -9.48 -20.43
CA GLU A 759 39.19 -8.98 -21.82
C GLU A 759 39.24 -7.44 -21.90
N ARG A 760 38.91 -6.73 -20.81
CA ARG A 760 39.07 -5.26 -20.68
C ARG A 760 40.49 -4.83 -20.30
N GLY A 761 41.45 -5.76 -20.24
CA GLY A 761 42.88 -5.48 -20.06
C GLY A 761 43.33 -5.22 -18.62
N VAL A 762 42.55 -5.63 -17.62
CA VAL A 762 42.90 -5.51 -16.19
C VAL A 762 43.28 -6.86 -15.58
N SER A 763 44.04 -6.84 -14.48
CA SER A 763 44.33 -8.06 -13.72
C SER A 763 43.10 -8.49 -12.91
N VAL A 764 42.69 -9.76 -13.05
CA VAL A 764 41.54 -10.34 -12.31
C VAL A 764 41.94 -11.69 -11.73
N THR A 765 42.09 -11.73 -10.40
CA THR A 765 42.36 -12.94 -9.62
C THR A 765 41.11 -13.35 -8.85
N TYR A 766 40.76 -14.63 -8.88
CA TYR A 766 39.65 -15.19 -8.10
C TYR A 766 40.18 -16.23 -7.11
N HIS A 767 39.79 -16.14 -5.85
CA HIS A 767 40.09 -17.13 -4.82
C HIS A 767 38.81 -17.77 -4.29
N SER A 768 38.77 -19.10 -4.29
CA SER A 768 37.73 -19.87 -3.61
C SER A 768 38.03 -19.89 -2.11
N VAL A 769 37.33 -19.05 -1.34
CA VAL A 769 37.53 -18.92 0.11
C VAL A 769 36.23 -18.52 0.80
N ASP A 770 35.99 -19.10 1.99
CA ASP A 770 34.96 -18.60 2.90
C ASP A 770 35.50 -17.38 3.64
N VAL A 771 34.87 -16.22 3.43
CA VAL A 771 35.28 -14.95 4.04
C VAL A 771 35.16 -14.96 5.56
N THR A 772 34.41 -15.90 6.15
CA THR A 772 34.31 -16.06 7.60
C THR A 772 35.53 -16.74 8.23
N ASP A 773 36.35 -17.46 7.44
CA ASP A 773 37.60 -18.07 7.89
C ASP A 773 38.76 -17.07 7.81
N ALA A 774 39.12 -16.50 8.96
CA ALA A 774 40.20 -15.53 9.10
C ALA A 774 41.55 -16.03 8.56
N LYS A 775 41.88 -17.31 8.79
CA LYS A 775 43.17 -17.88 8.39
C LYS A 775 43.21 -18.11 6.89
N ALA A 776 42.12 -18.61 6.33
CA ALA A 776 42.02 -18.81 4.88
C ALA A 776 42.07 -17.47 4.13
N VAL A 777 41.34 -16.45 4.61
CA VAL A 777 41.38 -15.08 4.03
C VAL A 777 42.80 -14.50 4.10
N ALA A 778 43.47 -14.58 5.24
CA ALA A 778 44.85 -14.10 5.37
C ALA A 778 45.81 -14.84 4.41
N SER A 779 45.66 -16.16 4.28
CA SER A 779 46.50 -16.99 3.41
C SER A 779 46.36 -16.63 1.94
N VAL A 780 45.13 -16.46 1.43
CA VAL A 780 44.92 -16.14 0.01
C VAL A 780 45.31 -14.71 -0.35
N LEU A 781 45.28 -13.79 0.63
CA LEU A 781 45.67 -12.39 0.45
C LEU A 781 47.16 -12.14 0.65
N ALA A 782 47.90 -13.03 1.32
CA ALA A 782 49.34 -12.87 1.57
C ALA A 782 50.18 -12.52 0.32
N PRO A 783 49.91 -13.08 -0.88
CA PRO A 783 50.66 -12.74 -2.10
C PRO A 783 50.35 -11.35 -2.69
N HIS A 784 49.31 -10.65 -2.22
CA HIS A 784 48.80 -9.41 -2.80
C HIS A 784 49.18 -8.23 -1.91
N ALA A 785 50.33 -7.60 -2.14
CA ALA A 785 50.82 -6.48 -1.33
C ALA A 785 50.11 -5.15 -1.62
N GLU A 786 49.80 -4.90 -2.88
CA GLU A 786 49.26 -3.63 -3.40
C GLU A 786 47.73 -3.63 -3.41
N ILE A 787 47.06 -3.68 -2.25
CA ILE A 787 45.58 -3.53 -2.19
C ILE A 787 45.26 -2.10 -1.76
N THR A 788 44.62 -1.32 -2.63
CA THR A 788 44.29 0.09 -2.39
C THR A 788 42.86 0.30 -1.93
N GLY A 789 41.96 -0.67 -2.15
CA GLY A 789 40.59 -0.58 -1.65
C GLY A 789 39.93 -1.91 -1.33
N ILE A 790 38.85 -1.86 -0.57
CA ILE A 790 37.97 -3.00 -0.28
C ILE A 790 36.54 -2.68 -0.75
N LEU A 791 35.90 -3.60 -1.46
CA LEU A 791 34.46 -3.62 -1.73
C LEU A 791 33.84 -4.89 -1.17
N HIS A 792 33.09 -4.75 -0.07
CA HIS A 792 32.43 -5.86 0.58
C HIS A 792 30.99 -6.02 0.08
N GLY A 793 30.83 -6.86 -0.93
CA GLY A 793 29.53 -7.27 -1.51
C GLY A 793 29.07 -8.67 -1.08
N ALA A 794 29.79 -9.36 -0.20
CA ALA A 794 29.40 -10.70 0.23
C ALA A 794 28.16 -10.61 1.13
N GLY A 795 27.19 -11.47 0.86
CA GLY A 795 25.95 -11.53 1.61
C GLY A 795 25.22 -12.83 1.34
N LEU A 796 24.38 -13.20 2.29
CA LEU A 796 23.46 -14.31 2.20
C LEU A 796 22.11 -13.83 2.74
N ASP A 797 21.03 -14.32 2.15
CA ASP A 797 19.69 -14.18 2.69
C ASP A 797 19.11 -15.58 2.92
N GLU A 798 18.73 -15.85 4.16
CA GLU A 798 18.00 -17.05 4.57
C GLU A 798 16.74 -16.62 5.34
N SER A 799 15.94 -15.73 4.75
CA SER A 799 14.72 -15.16 5.34
C SER A 799 13.80 -16.24 5.91
N GLN A 800 13.51 -16.14 7.21
CA GLN A 800 12.61 -17.02 7.95
C GLN A 800 12.01 -16.22 9.10
N ILE A 801 10.69 -16.29 9.30
CA ILE A 801 10.03 -15.69 10.47
C ILE A 801 10.79 -16.02 11.75
N PHE A 802 10.85 -15.06 12.68
CA PHE A 802 11.62 -15.18 13.92
C PHE A 802 11.49 -16.55 14.57
N GLU A 803 10.28 -17.11 14.66
CA GLU A 803 9.96 -18.40 15.29
C GLU A 803 10.67 -19.62 14.69
N LYS A 804 10.91 -19.61 13.37
CA LYS A 804 11.55 -20.73 12.65
C LYS A 804 13.04 -20.54 12.44
N LYS A 805 13.54 -19.31 12.63
CA LYS A 805 14.96 -18.99 12.46
C LYS A 805 15.84 -19.82 13.39
N SER A 806 16.85 -20.51 12.88
CA SER A 806 17.81 -21.24 13.74
C SER A 806 19.06 -20.40 14.01
N LEU A 807 19.75 -20.64 15.13
CA LEU A 807 21.04 -20.00 15.42
C LEU A 807 22.08 -20.30 14.32
N ALA A 808 22.07 -21.50 13.76
CA ALA A 808 22.97 -21.86 12.66
C ALA A 808 22.71 -21.01 11.40
N SER A 809 21.44 -20.74 11.08
CA SER A 809 21.05 -19.84 9.98
C SER A 809 21.46 -18.39 10.29
N PHE A 810 21.15 -17.91 11.50
CA PHE A 810 21.57 -16.60 12.00
C PHE A 810 23.07 -16.39 11.82
N ASN A 811 23.89 -17.33 12.30
CA ASN A 811 25.35 -17.26 12.22
C ASN A 811 25.84 -17.16 10.77
N ARG A 812 25.32 -17.98 9.86
CA ARG A 812 25.74 -17.93 8.44
C ARG A 812 25.46 -16.58 7.80
N VAL A 813 24.25 -16.05 7.97
CA VAL A 813 23.86 -14.75 7.38
C VAL A 813 24.67 -13.61 8.02
N PHE A 814 24.71 -13.58 9.34
CA PHE A 814 25.33 -12.51 10.10
C PHE A 814 26.86 -12.49 9.94
N ASP A 815 27.52 -13.64 10.11
CA ASP A 815 28.99 -13.73 10.07
C ASP A 815 29.55 -13.52 8.65
N THR A 816 28.80 -13.87 7.60
CA THR A 816 29.21 -13.60 6.21
C THR A 816 29.46 -12.10 5.98
N LYS A 817 28.63 -11.23 6.57
CA LYS A 817 28.78 -9.77 6.48
C LYS A 817 29.77 -9.22 7.51
N ILE A 818 29.58 -9.57 8.77
CA ILE A 818 30.34 -8.95 9.87
C ILE A 818 31.74 -9.54 9.97
N SER A 819 31.84 -10.85 10.25
CA SER A 819 33.13 -11.53 10.35
C SER A 819 33.89 -11.48 9.02
N GLY A 820 33.18 -11.52 7.89
CA GLY A 820 33.76 -11.33 6.55
C GLY A 820 34.47 -9.98 6.38
N MET A 821 33.79 -8.87 6.67
CA MET A 821 34.39 -7.54 6.63
C MET A 821 35.58 -7.41 7.60
N GLU A 822 35.42 -7.85 8.85
CA GLU A 822 36.48 -7.81 9.86
C GLU A 822 37.73 -8.58 9.42
N ASN A 823 37.56 -9.77 8.84
CA ASN A 823 38.66 -10.57 8.32
C ASN A 823 39.39 -9.87 7.16
N CYS A 824 38.66 -9.22 6.25
CA CYS A 824 39.26 -8.45 5.17
C CYS A 824 40.03 -7.22 5.68
N LEU A 825 39.46 -6.48 6.63
CA LEU A 825 40.12 -5.32 7.26
C LEU A 825 41.38 -5.76 8.01
N ALA A 826 41.32 -6.82 8.80
CA ALA A 826 42.45 -7.36 9.55
C ALA A 826 43.56 -7.86 8.61
N ALA A 827 43.19 -8.60 7.56
CA ALA A 827 44.16 -9.09 6.58
C ALA A 827 44.87 -7.92 5.88
N CYS A 828 44.17 -6.82 5.59
CA CYS A 828 44.68 -5.65 4.86
C CYS A 828 45.19 -4.51 5.74
N ARG A 829 45.39 -4.73 7.04
CA ARG A 829 45.79 -3.69 8.00
C ARG A 829 47.07 -2.94 7.60
N GLU A 830 48.09 -3.68 7.15
CA GLU A 830 49.41 -3.14 6.78
C GLU A 830 49.53 -2.77 5.28
N ARG A 831 48.41 -2.74 4.54
CA ARG A 831 48.37 -2.42 3.11
C ARG A 831 48.01 -0.96 2.87
N PRO A 832 48.31 -0.37 1.69
CA PRO A 832 48.02 1.03 1.37
C PRO A 832 46.53 1.29 1.08
N LEU A 833 45.63 0.90 2.00
CA LEU A 833 44.18 1.06 1.86
C LEU A 833 43.77 2.54 1.90
N GLN A 834 43.23 3.02 0.78
CA GLN A 834 42.71 4.37 0.57
C GLN A 834 41.20 4.47 0.79
N TYR A 835 40.45 3.38 0.53
CA TYR A 835 39.00 3.37 0.71
C TYR A 835 38.40 2.00 1.06
N VAL A 836 37.26 2.02 1.75
CA VAL A 836 36.45 0.84 2.07
C VAL A 836 34.99 1.09 1.73
N ILE A 837 34.40 0.20 0.95
CA ILE A 837 33.01 0.25 0.49
C ILE A 837 32.28 -0.98 1.01
N ALA A 838 31.09 -0.80 1.59
CA ALA A 838 30.25 -1.90 2.06
C ALA A 838 28.84 -1.81 1.46
N PHE A 839 28.34 -2.94 0.95
CA PHE A 839 26.95 -3.08 0.56
C PHE A 839 26.10 -3.49 1.78
N SER A 840 25.31 -2.52 2.23
CA SER A 840 24.29 -2.69 3.26
C SER A 840 22.92 -2.89 2.60
N SER A 841 21.84 -2.74 3.36
CA SER A 841 20.47 -2.88 2.89
C SER A 841 19.54 -1.87 3.57
N VAL A 842 18.49 -1.44 2.88
CA VAL A 842 17.41 -0.59 3.45
C VAL A 842 16.80 -1.18 4.72
N THR A 843 16.86 -2.50 4.88
CA THR A 843 16.41 -3.18 6.10
C THR A 843 17.16 -2.69 7.34
N ALA A 844 18.40 -2.25 7.21
CA ALA A 844 19.16 -1.66 8.32
C ALA A 844 18.47 -0.42 8.91
N ARG A 845 17.62 0.29 8.16
CA ARG A 845 16.84 1.43 8.67
C ARG A 845 15.42 1.03 9.07
N PHE A 846 14.75 0.26 8.23
CA PHE A 846 13.31 -0.02 8.42
C PHE A 846 12.98 -1.34 9.13
N GLY A 847 13.94 -2.26 9.22
CA GLY A 847 13.68 -3.68 9.50
C GLY A 847 12.89 -4.36 8.38
N ASN A 848 12.88 -5.69 8.38
CA ASN A 848 11.98 -6.46 7.53
C ASN A 848 11.63 -7.81 8.17
N GLU A 849 10.40 -8.26 7.96
CA GLU A 849 9.91 -9.52 8.54
C GLU A 849 10.78 -10.71 8.14
N GLY A 850 11.08 -11.58 9.10
CA GLY A 850 11.91 -12.77 8.89
C GLY A 850 13.39 -12.51 8.58
N GLN A 851 13.85 -11.26 8.62
CA GLN A 851 15.24 -10.87 8.33
C GLN A 851 16.01 -10.41 9.57
N ILE A 852 15.72 -11.00 10.73
CA ILE A 852 16.23 -10.56 12.04
C ILE A 852 17.76 -10.52 12.12
N ASP A 853 18.42 -11.50 11.52
CA ASP A 853 19.88 -11.62 11.40
C ASP A 853 20.46 -10.73 10.30
N TYR A 854 19.79 -10.69 9.14
CA TYR A 854 20.21 -9.89 7.99
C TYR A 854 20.16 -8.39 8.33
N THR A 855 19.09 -7.93 8.98
CA THR A 855 18.96 -6.54 9.44
C THR A 855 20.01 -6.20 10.49
N ALA A 856 20.20 -7.06 11.49
CA ALA A 856 21.25 -6.88 12.50
C ALA A 856 22.64 -6.74 11.86
N ALA A 857 22.96 -7.59 10.87
CA ALA A 857 24.24 -7.57 10.19
C ALA A 857 24.45 -6.31 9.32
N ASN A 858 23.43 -5.89 8.58
CA ASN A 858 23.55 -4.70 7.72
C ASN A 858 23.65 -3.39 8.52
N ASP A 859 22.94 -3.30 9.65
CA ASP A 859 23.06 -2.14 10.55
C ASP A 859 24.44 -2.07 11.19
N MET A 860 24.90 -3.18 11.80
CA MET A 860 26.22 -3.26 12.41
C MET A 860 27.34 -3.00 11.39
N LEU A 861 27.23 -3.50 10.16
CA LEU A 861 28.21 -3.25 9.09
C LEU A 861 28.36 -1.75 8.78
N GLY A 862 27.26 -1.00 8.76
CA GLY A 862 27.30 0.44 8.59
C GLY A 862 28.09 1.13 9.70
N LYS A 863 27.86 0.73 10.96
CA LYS A 863 28.54 1.31 12.12
C LYS A 863 29.99 0.88 12.25
N ILE A 864 30.36 -0.31 11.79
CA ILE A 864 31.77 -0.71 11.63
C ILE A 864 32.49 0.28 10.71
N LEU A 865 31.90 0.64 9.57
CA LEU A 865 32.53 1.60 8.65
C LEU A 865 32.57 3.02 9.20
N GLN A 866 31.55 3.44 9.96
CA GLN A 866 31.57 4.73 10.66
C GLN A 866 32.67 4.76 11.74
N ALA A 867 32.85 3.69 12.50
CA ALA A 867 33.94 3.56 13.46
C ALA A 867 35.32 3.58 12.77
N GLN A 868 35.48 2.84 11.67
CA GLN A 868 36.70 2.85 10.86
C GLN A 868 37.02 4.25 10.29
N ALA A 869 36.01 5.02 9.89
CA ALA A 869 36.21 6.40 9.42
C ALA A 869 36.71 7.33 10.54
N MET A 870 36.33 7.10 11.79
CA MET A 870 36.85 7.85 12.94
C MET A 870 38.29 7.47 13.27
N GLU A 871 38.65 6.19 13.16
CA GLU A 871 40.01 5.69 13.42
C GLU A 871 41.00 6.04 12.31
N HIS A 872 40.50 6.16 11.07
CA HIS A 872 41.30 6.38 9.87
C HIS A 872 40.75 7.57 9.07
N PRO A 873 40.86 8.82 9.56
CA PRO A 873 40.28 10.01 8.92
C PRO A 873 40.87 10.32 7.54
N GLY A 874 42.06 9.81 7.22
CA GLY A 874 42.68 9.92 5.89
C GLY A 874 42.20 8.87 4.88
N ARG A 875 41.34 7.93 5.29
CA ARG A 875 40.78 6.87 4.45
C ARG A 875 39.30 7.14 4.19
N ARG A 876 38.85 6.99 2.95
CA ARG A 876 37.44 7.17 2.59
C ARG A 876 36.62 5.92 2.90
N HIS A 877 35.38 6.11 3.35
CA HIS A 877 34.48 5.01 3.69
C HIS A 877 33.11 5.28 3.07
N LYS A 878 32.50 4.25 2.49
CA LYS A 878 31.16 4.34 1.89
C LYS A 878 30.32 3.12 2.26
N VAL A 879 29.11 3.38 2.75
CA VAL A 879 28.07 2.40 2.97
C VAL A 879 26.94 2.73 2.01
N VAL A 880 26.55 1.76 1.18
CA VAL A 880 25.37 1.91 0.32
C VAL A 880 24.32 0.90 0.76
N ALA A 881 23.22 1.39 1.30
CA ALA A 881 22.10 0.58 1.77
C ALA A 881 21.08 0.42 0.63
N TRP A 882 21.11 -0.75 -0.02
CA TRP A 882 20.31 -1.03 -1.20
C TRP A 882 18.89 -1.52 -0.88
N THR A 883 17.91 -1.07 -1.66
CA THR A 883 16.61 -1.74 -1.84
C THR A 883 16.76 -3.00 -2.69
N ALA A 884 15.66 -3.71 -2.95
CA ALA A 884 15.63 -4.90 -3.80
C ALA A 884 15.94 -4.52 -5.27
N TRP A 885 16.86 -5.25 -5.90
CA TRP A 885 17.21 -5.05 -7.31
C TRP A 885 16.35 -5.94 -8.21
N GLU A 886 15.95 -5.44 -9.37
CA GLU A 886 15.18 -6.20 -10.36
C GLU A 886 16.03 -7.28 -11.04
N GLY A 887 15.47 -8.47 -11.24
CA GLY A 887 16.03 -9.51 -12.12
C GLY A 887 17.39 -10.10 -11.71
N THR A 888 17.98 -9.72 -10.57
CA THR A 888 19.28 -10.21 -10.10
C THR A 888 19.39 -10.32 -8.57
N GLY A 889 20.35 -11.12 -8.09
CA GLY A 889 20.69 -11.18 -6.65
C GLY A 889 19.69 -11.96 -5.79
N MET A 890 19.57 -11.58 -4.50
CA MET A 890 18.76 -12.31 -3.51
C MET A 890 17.24 -12.16 -3.74
N ALA A 891 16.82 -11.19 -4.56
CA ALA A 891 15.41 -10.91 -4.88
C ALA A 891 14.86 -11.67 -6.10
N THR A 892 15.67 -12.52 -6.77
CA THR A 892 15.23 -13.30 -7.95
C THR A 892 14.46 -14.56 -7.61
N ASP A 893 14.37 -14.93 -6.33
CA ASP A 893 13.49 -16.03 -5.92
C ASP A 893 12.04 -15.63 -6.24
N PRO A 894 11.31 -16.38 -7.09
CA PRO A 894 9.97 -15.98 -7.55
C PRO A 894 8.97 -15.79 -6.40
N THR A 895 9.17 -16.49 -5.28
CA THR A 895 8.37 -16.36 -4.06
C THR A 895 8.69 -15.06 -3.34
N VAL A 896 9.97 -14.68 -3.24
CA VAL A 896 10.40 -13.39 -2.69
C VAL A 896 9.90 -12.24 -3.58
N HIS A 897 10.09 -12.33 -4.90
CA HIS A 897 9.65 -11.31 -5.86
C HIS A 897 8.15 -11.01 -5.72
N LYS A 898 7.32 -12.05 -5.70
CA LYS A 898 5.86 -11.91 -5.56
C LYS A 898 5.45 -11.29 -4.21
N VAL A 899 6.14 -11.63 -3.12
CA VAL A 899 5.87 -11.02 -1.80
C VAL A 899 6.23 -9.54 -1.79
N LEU A 900 7.37 -9.17 -2.39
CA LEU A 900 7.80 -7.78 -2.46
C LEU A 900 6.88 -6.95 -3.39
N GLU A 901 6.42 -7.51 -4.52
CA GLU A 901 5.41 -6.90 -5.40
C GLU A 901 4.06 -6.70 -4.70
N GLN A 902 3.57 -7.71 -3.98
CA GLN A 902 2.30 -7.61 -3.22
C GLN A 902 2.33 -6.53 -2.15
N ARG A 903 3.53 -6.26 -1.61
CA ARG A 903 3.75 -5.20 -0.64
C ARG A 903 4.09 -3.85 -1.30
N LYS A 904 4.08 -3.78 -2.64
CA LYS A 904 4.35 -2.57 -3.44
C LYS A 904 5.76 -1.99 -3.25
N LEU A 905 6.76 -2.83 -2.95
CA LEU A 905 8.16 -2.37 -2.93
C LEU A 905 8.60 -1.97 -4.32
N THR A 906 9.24 -0.80 -4.41
CA THR A 906 9.84 -0.34 -5.65
C THR A 906 11.17 -1.07 -5.88
N PHE A 907 11.24 -1.88 -6.95
CA PHE A 907 12.47 -2.54 -7.36
C PHE A 907 13.41 -1.54 -8.05
N LEU A 908 14.71 -1.67 -7.78
CA LEU A 908 15.77 -0.89 -8.41
C LEU A 908 16.24 -1.59 -9.70
N PRO A 909 16.04 -0.98 -10.88
CA PRO A 909 16.58 -1.52 -12.12
C PRO A 909 18.11 -1.60 -12.08
N MET A 910 18.69 -2.65 -12.68
CA MET A 910 20.14 -2.89 -12.64
C MET A 910 20.97 -1.71 -13.15
N ALA A 911 20.63 -1.17 -14.33
CA ALA A 911 21.38 -0.07 -14.93
C ALA A 911 21.35 1.18 -14.05
N GLU A 912 20.19 1.46 -13.46
CA GLU A 912 20.01 2.58 -12.54
C GLU A 912 20.81 2.39 -11.25
N GLY A 913 20.77 1.20 -10.64
CA GLY A 913 21.54 0.91 -9.44
C GLY A 913 23.05 1.00 -9.67
N VAL A 914 23.55 0.54 -10.82
CA VAL A 914 24.95 0.73 -11.21
C VAL A 914 25.28 2.21 -11.37
N SER A 915 24.42 2.98 -12.05
CA SER A 915 24.60 4.44 -12.22
C SER A 915 24.68 5.16 -10.86
N ARG A 916 23.73 4.89 -9.96
CA ARG A 916 23.70 5.45 -8.60
C ARG A 916 24.93 5.08 -7.80
N PHE A 917 25.40 3.83 -7.89
CA PHE A 917 26.65 3.44 -7.25
C PHE A 917 27.83 4.28 -7.76
N MET A 918 27.94 4.47 -9.07
CA MET A 918 29.01 5.27 -9.66
C MET A 918 28.94 6.75 -9.24
N GLN A 919 27.75 7.30 -8.99
CA GLN A 919 27.55 8.63 -8.39
C GLN A 919 27.99 8.66 -6.91
N GLU A 920 27.67 7.63 -6.12
CA GLU A 920 28.11 7.56 -4.72
C GLU A 920 29.63 7.56 -4.54
N LEU A 921 30.39 7.12 -5.55
CA LEU A 921 31.84 7.21 -5.51
C LEU A 921 32.35 8.64 -5.58
N LEU A 922 31.55 9.61 -6.02
CA LEU A 922 31.90 11.03 -6.05
C LEU A 922 31.44 11.76 -4.78
N ASP A 923 30.44 11.23 -4.08
CA ASP A 923 29.80 11.90 -2.96
C ASP A 923 30.50 11.61 -1.62
N PRO A 924 30.73 12.63 -0.76
CA PRO A 924 31.47 12.49 0.49
C PRO A 924 30.64 11.91 1.65
N ALA A 925 29.31 11.80 1.53
CA ALA A 925 28.48 11.25 2.61
C ALA A 925 28.86 9.79 2.88
N LEU A 926 29.09 9.43 4.14
CA LEU A 926 29.57 8.08 4.47
C LEU A 926 28.50 7.01 4.17
N GLU A 927 27.23 7.29 4.46
CA GLU A 927 26.12 6.35 4.26
C GLU A 927 25.06 6.97 3.36
N ALA A 928 24.64 6.23 2.34
CA ALA A 928 23.50 6.57 1.48
C ALA A 928 22.52 5.39 1.45
N VAL A 929 21.23 5.70 1.56
CA VAL A 929 20.13 4.73 1.49
C VAL A 929 19.43 4.92 0.15
N ILE A 930 19.43 3.87 -0.67
CA ILE A 930 18.83 3.88 -2.01
C ILE A 930 17.54 3.07 -1.95
N SER A 931 16.40 3.76 -1.91
CA SER A 931 15.09 3.18 -1.63
C SER A 931 13.98 3.91 -2.37
N GLY A 932 12.86 3.23 -2.63
CA GLY A 932 11.59 3.91 -2.95
C GLY A 932 11.00 4.61 -1.72
N MET A 933 9.98 5.44 -1.94
CA MET A 933 9.18 6.10 -0.90
C MET A 933 8.10 5.16 -0.33
N ASP A 934 8.51 3.97 0.13
CA ASP A 934 7.62 2.87 0.49
C ASP A 934 7.12 3.00 1.95
N HIS A 935 6.31 4.03 2.25
CA HIS A 935 5.84 4.36 3.62
C HIS A 935 5.18 3.20 4.38
N ALA A 936 4.59 2.23 3.69
CA ALA A 936 3.99 1.05 4.31
C ALA A 936 5.01 0.18 5.08
N PHE A 937 6.31 0.29 4.75
CA PHE A 937 7.39 -0.45 5.41
C PHE A 937 8.05 0.32 6.55
N ASP A 938 7.72 1.60 6.69
CA ASP A 938 8.37 2.54 7.59
C ASP A 938 7.52 2.78 8.85
N LEU A 939 7.46 1.77 9.73
CA LEU A 939 6.70 1.85 10.98
C LEU A 939 7.20 2.97 11.91
N ASP A 940 8.48 3.31 11.82
CA ASP A 940 9.10 4.39 12.61
C ASP A 940 8.90 5.77 11.96
N LYS A 941 8.27 5.87 10.79
CA LYS A 941 7.99 7.13 10.07
C LYS A 941 9.26 7.96 9.84
N MET A 942 10.35 7.31 9.42
CA MET A 942 11.61 7.95 9.06
C MET A 942 11.53 8.70 7.72
N LEU A 943 10.76 8.22 6.75
CA LEU A 943 10.50 8.83 5.44
C LEU A 943 9.56 10.03 5.53
N ASP A 944 8.73 10.06 6.58
CA ASP A 944 7.86 11.20 6.91
C ASP A 944 8.68 12.41 7.38
N ALA A 945 10.01 12.34 7.43
CA ALA A 945 10.82 13.49 7.81
C ALA A 945 11.00 14.53 6.69
N GLY A 946 10.50 14.25 5.48
CA GLY A 946 10.11 15.30 4.54
C GLY A 946 8.89 16.11 5.01
N THR A 947 8.14 15.59 5.99
CA THR A 947 6.87 16.09 6.52
C THR A 947 6.81 16.27 8.05
N GLN A 948 7.84 15.94 8.84
CA GLN A 948 7.84 16.12 10.32
C GLN A 948 9.18 16.54 10.92
N SER A 949 9.37 17.86 10.97
CA SER A 949 9.72 18.70 12.14
C SER A 949 10.62 19.88 11.77
N THR A 950 10.14 20.72 10.86
CA THR A 950 10.18 22.16 11.15
C THR A 950 8.97 22.41 12.04
N GLU A 951 9.12 23.16 13.13
CA GLU A 951 7.99 23.61 13.95
C GLU A 951 6.82 24.02 13.03
N ASN A 952 5.60 23.55 13.30
CA ASN A 952 4.41 24.06 12.59
C ASN A 952 4.47 25.58 12.68
N VAL A 953 4.63 26.23 11.54
CA VAL A 953 4.81 27.69 11.47
C VAL A 953 3.59 28.37 12.10
N ALA A 954 2.41 27.83 11.81
CA ALA A 954 1.13 28.23 12.40
C ALA A 954 0.15 27.04 12.34
N PRO A 955 -1.03 27.09 12.98
CA PRO A 955 -1.97 25.96 12.99
C PRO A 955 -2.32 25.38 11.61
N PHE A 956 -2.40 26.22 10.57
CA PHE A 956 -2.67 25.82 9.19
C PHE A 956 -1.43 25.84 8.26
N LEU A 957 -0.22 26.00 8.81
CA LEU A 957 1.02 26.07 8.03
C LEU A 957 2.05 25.07 8.61
N ASP A 958 2.36 24.01 7.88
CA ASP A 958 3.23 22.95 8.39
C ASP A 958 4.71 23.33 8.25
N ARG A 959 5.11 23.83 7.07
CA ARG A 959 6.50 24.23 6.79
C ARG A 959 6.59 25.38 5.80
N VAL A 960 7.70 26.13 5.87
CA VAL A 960 8.09 27.09 4.83
C VAL A 960 8.68 26.34 3.64
N VAL A 961 8.16 26.59 2.43
CA VAL A 961 8.65 26.00 1.17
C VAL A 961 9.65 26.95 0.51
N THR A 962 9.27 28.22 0.34
CA THR A 962 10.16 29.28 -0.14
C THR A 962 9.93 30.56 0.64
N SER A 963 10.97 31.38 0.82
CA SER A 963 10.87 32.66 1.52
C SER A 963 11.81 33.70 0.92
N SER A 964 11.29 34.91 0.78
CA SER A 964 11.99 36.13 0.37
C SER A 964 11.39 37.32 1.13
N GLU A 965 11.93 38.53 0.92
CA GLU A 965 11.39 39.77 1.53
C GLU A 965 9.96 40.09 1.05
N HIS A 966 9.65 39.79 -0.21
CA HIS A 966 8.37 40.14 -0.83
C HIS A 966 7.40 38.98 -1.02
N HIS A 967 7.83 37.74 -0.77
CA HIS A 967 7.03 36.55 -1.01
C HIS A 967 7.40 35.42 -0.06
N ARG A 968 6.39 34.71 0.45
CA ARG A 968 6.55 33.46 1.21
C ARG A 968 5.53 32.43 0.76
N GLN A 969 5.98 31.19 0.60
CA GLN A 969 5.15 30.03 0.31
C GLN A 969 5.34 28.97 1.39
N PHE A 970 4.26 28.30 1.74
CA PHE A 970 4.18 27.28 2.77
C PHE A 970 3.63 25.99 2.17
N SER A 971 3.80 24.89 2.90
CA SER A 971 3.18 23.60 2.62
C SER A 971 2.30 23.23 3.81
N ARG A 972 1.15 22.65 3.51
CA ARG A 972 0.17 22.17 4.48
C ARG A 972 -0.46 20.89 3.97
N VAL A 973 -0.32 19.79 4.69
CA VAL A 973 -0.94 18.51 4.33
C VAL A 973 -2.25 18.35 5.08
N LEU A 974 -3.40 18.43 4.40
CA LEU A 974 -4.70 18.16 5.02
C LEU A 974 -4.84 16.67 5.33
N ASP A 975 -4.92 16.30 6.60
CA ASP A 975 -4.93 14.91 7.08
C ASP A 975 -6.10 14.68 8.03
N LEU A 976 -6.99 13.73 7.71
CA LEU A 976 -8.19 13.43 8.51
C LEU A 976 -7.88 12.91 9.93
N ALA A 977 -6.70 12.34 10.14
CA ALA A 977 -6.25 11.95 11.47
C ALA A 977 -5.97 13.18 12.33
N ARG A 978 -5.29 14.20 11.81
CA ARG A 978 -4.93 15.43 12.55
C ARG A 978 -6.06 16.47 12.54
N ASP A 979 -6.68 16.69 11.38
CA ASP A 979 -7.56 17.83 11.05
C ASP A 979 -9.02 17.44 11.22
N LYS A 980 -9.45 17.32 12.48
CA LYS A 980 -10.79 16.81 12.85
C LYS A 980 -11.92 17.62 12.25
N PHE A 981 -11.77 18.94 12.18
CA PHE A 981 -12.77 19.84 11.60
C PHE A 981 -13.16 19.49 10.14
N ILE A 982 -12.28 18.82 9.38
CA ILE A 982 -12.56 18.47 7.98
C ILE A 982 -13.69 17.43 7.89
N LEU A 983 -13.73 16.50 8.87
CA LEU A 983 -14.79 15.51 8.95
C LEU A 983 -16.14 16.15 9.28
N ASP A 984 -16.10 17.25 10.05
CA ASP A 984 -17.25 18.07 10.42
C ASP A 984 -17.85 18.89 9.27
N HIS A 985 -17.23 18.82 8.09
CA HIS A 985 -17.66 19.50 6.88
C HIS A 985 -17.55 18.54 5.68
N ALA A 986 -18.38 17.49 5.71
CA ALA A 986 -18.45 16.44 4.68
C ALA A 986 -19.81 16.43 3.97
N LYS A 987 -19.78 16.37 2.64
CA LYS A 987 -20.98 16.22 1.81
C LYS A 987 -20.93 14.84 1.13
N ASP A 988 -21.97 14.03 1.31
CA ASP A 988 -22.04 12.67 0.76
C ASP A 988 -20.79 11.83 1.12
N ASP A 989 -20.35 11.91 2.39
CA ASP A 989 -19.12 11.30 2.93
C ASP A 989 -17.80 11.79 2.30
N ILE A 990 -17.83 12.83 1.48
CA ILE A 990 -16.63 13.47 0.92
C ILE A 990 -16.28 14.70 1.77
N PRO A 991 -15.17 14.70 2.52
CA PRO A 991 -14.75 15.85 3.29
C PRO A 991 -14.29 17.01 2.39
N ILE A 992 -14.70 18.22 2.73
CA ILE A 992 -14.44 19.43 1.94
C ILE A 992 -13.75 20.47 2.83
N PHE A 993 -12.67 21.05 2.34
CA PHE A 993 -12.01 22.19 2.99
C PHE A 993 -12.87 23.44 2.84
N LEU A 994 -13.30 24.00 3.96
CA LEU A 994 -14.28 25.08 4.01
C LEU A 994 -13.69 26.47 3.71
N GLY A 995 -14.55 27.40 3.28
CA GLY A 995 -14.14 28.76 2.91
C GLY A 995 -13.51 29.53 4.07
N ALA A 996 -14.05 29.38 5.29
CA ALA A 996 -13.52 30.06 6.47
C ALA A 996 -12.12 29.55 6.88
N THR A 997 -11.81 28.26 6.72
CA THR A 997 -10.43 27.76 6.92
C THR A 997 -9.50 28.22 5.81
N GLY A 998 -9.98 28.35 4.57
CA GLY A 998 -9.21 28.96 3.48
C GLY A 998 -8.82 30.41 3.79
N ILE A 999 -9.75 31.20 4.36
CA ILE A 999 -9.49 32.56 4.82
C ILE A 999 -8.44 32.57 5.94
N GLU A 1000 -8.62 31.77 6.99
CA GLU A 1000 -7.67 31.71 8.11
C GLU A 1000 -6.28 31.22 7.68
N THR A 1001 -6.20 30.22 6.79
CA THR A 1001 -4.92 29.71 6.26
C THR A 1001 -4.14 30.80 5.52
N MET A 1002 -4.84 31.57 4.67
CA MET A 1002 -4.23 32.69 3.95
C MET A 1002 -3.92 33.88 4.87
N ALA A 1003 -4.70 34.10 5.93
CA ALA A 1003 -4.42 35.10 6.96
C ALA A 1003 -3.14 34.78 7.73
N GLN A 1004 -2.95 33.51 8.11
CA GLN A 1004 -1.72 33.04 8.75
C GLN A 1004 -0.53 33.23 7.82
N ALA A 1005 -0.63 32.81 6.54
CA ALA A 1005 0.45 32.99 5.56
C ALA A 1005 0.81 34.49 5.37
N ALA A 1006 -0.22 35.35 5.36
CA ALA A 1006 -0.05 36.80 5.29
C ALA A 1006 0.67 37.35 6.53
N ARG A 1007 0.27 36.96 7.73
CA ARG A 1007 0.92 37.37 8.99
C ARG A 1007 2.39 36.97 9.02
N GLU A 1008 2.70 35.74 8.62
CA GLU A 1008 4.07 35.26 8.57
C GLU A 1008 4.93 36.08 7.59
N LEU A 1009 4.36 36.64 6.52
CA LEU A 1009 5.08 37.56 5.63
C LEU A 1009 5.18 38.99 6.17
N MET A 1010 4.13 39.48 6.83
CA MET A 1010 4.00 40.89 7.24
C MET A 1010 4.65 41.17 8.62
N GLY A 1011 4.71 40.17 9.49
CA GLY A 1011 5.24 40.24 10.86
C GLY A 1011 4.18 40.47 11.93
N ASP A 1012 4.48 40.08 13.17
CA ASP A 1012 3.53 40.06 14.29
C ASP A 1012 3.13 41.43 14.87
N GLN A 1013 3.77 42.52 14.41
CA GLN A 1013 3.49 43.87 14.90
C GLN A 1013 2.24 44.50 14.30
N LEU A 1014 1.67 43.89 13.27
CA LEU A 1014 0.51 44.41 12.56
C LEU A 1014 -0.75 43.58 12.86
N HIS A 1015 -1.88 44.25 12.96
CA HIS A 1015 -3.19 43.66 13.17
C HIS A 1015 -3.92 43.49 11.84
N LEU A 1016 -4.52 42.33 11.61
CA LEU A 1016 -5.40 42.11 10.46
C LEU A 1016 -6.68 42.94 10.64
N THR A 1017 -6.95 43.85 9.70
CA THR A 1017 -8.10 44.76 9.77
C THR A 1017 -9.18 44.41 8.76
N ALA A 1018 -8.80 43.92 7.58
CA ALA A 1018 -9.74 43.54 6.53
C ALA A 1018 -9.19 42.49 5.56
N LEU A 1019 -10.11 41.83 4.86
CA LEU A 1019 -9.89 41.00 3.68
C LEU A 1019 -10.69 41.61 2.53
N SER A 1020 -10.11 41.76 1.33
CA SER A 1020 -10.84 42.16 0.12
C SER A 1020 -10.59 41.20 -1.03
N ASP A 1021 -11.48 41.24 -2.01
CA ASP A 1021 -11.36 40.50 -3.28
C ASP A 1021 -11.13 39.00 -3.07
N PHE A 1022 -11.81 38.44 -2.08
CA PHE A 1022 -11.71 37.01 -1.79
C PHE A 1022 -12.58 36.22 -2.76
N SER A 1023 -12.02 35.16 -3.32
CA SER A 1023 -12.75 34.24 -4.18
C SER A 1023 -12.36 32.80 -3.93
N ILE A 1024 -13.30 31.90 -4.20
CA ILE A 1024 -13.10 30.45 -4.19
C ILE A 1024 -13.31 29.92 -5.61
N PRO A 1025 -12.29 29.99 -6.50
CA PRO A 1025 -12.42 29.43 -7.85
C PRO A 1025 -12.75 27.94 -7.84
N TYR A 1026 -12.13 27.17 -6.93
CA TYR A 1026 -12.34 25.73 -6.81
C TYR A 1026 -12.18 25.27 -5.36
N GLY A 1027 -13.23 24.69 -4.78
CA GLY A 1027 -13.15 24.08 -3.44
C GLY A 1027 -12.18 22.90 -3.39
N ILE A 1028 -11.58 22.65 -2.23
CA ILE A 1028 -10.66 21.52 -2.03
C ILE A 1028 -11.43 20.34 -1.43
N LYS A 1029 -11.50 19.23 -2.17
CA LYS A 1029 -12.12 17.97 -1.74
C LYS A 1029 -11.03 16.97 -1.33
N ILE A 1030 -11.28 16.20 -0.27
CA ILE A 1030 -10.40 15.12 0.20
C ILE A 1030 -10.97 13.78 -0.28
N LEU A 1031 -10.40 13.23 -1.36
CA LEU A 1031 -10.89 12.01 -1.99
C LEU A 1031 -10.22 10.76 -1.42
N LYS A 1032 -10.97 9.66 -1.34
CA LYS A 1032 -10.48 8.33 -0.90
C LYS A 1032 -9.82 8.35 0.51
N GLN A 1033 -10.18 9.33 1.35
CA GLN A 1033 -9.57 9.55 2.67
C GLN A 1033 -8.03 9.71 2.65
N ARG A 1034 -7.46 10.11 1.52
CA ARG A 1034 -6.01 10.31 1.38
C ARG A 1034 -5.64 11.74 1.79
N PRO A 1035 -4.53 11.93 2.54
CA PRO A 1035 -4.05 13.27 2.84
C PRO A 1035 -3.79 14.08 1.56
N LYS A 1036 -4.08 15.38 1.58
CA LYS A 1036 -3.91 16.27 0.43
C LYS A 1036 -3.02 17.46 0.77
N GLU A 1037 -1.91 17.61 0.05
CA GLU A 1037 -1.03 18.78 0.20
C GLU A 1037 -1.62 20.01 -0.50
N ILE A 1038 -1.61 21.13 0.21
CA ILE A 1038 -1.94 22.46 -0.30
C ILE A 1038 -0.74 23.39 -0.07
N LEU A 1039 -0.61 24.40 -0.91
CA LEU A 1039 0.48 25.36 -0.92
C LEU A 1039 -0.09 26.78 -0.73
N PRO A 1040 -0.25 27.23 0.52
CA PRO A 1040 -0.56 28.62 0.82
C PRO A 1040 0.64 29.51 0.48
N GLU A 1041 0.40 30.65 -0.13
CA GLU A 1041 1.43 31.64 -0.38
C GLU A 1041 0.91 33.06 -0.22
N SER A 1042 1.82 33.96 0.10
CA SER A 1042 1.55 35.39 0.24
C SER A 1042 2.64 36.21 -0.45
N SER A 1043 2.22 37.29 -1.11
CA SER A 1043 3.08 38.25 -1.80
C SER A 1043 2.76 39.67 -1.33
N ARG A 1044 3.77 40.39 -0.88
CA ARG A 1044 3.66 41.75 -0.33
C ARG A 1044 3.35 42.73 -1.46
N ILE A 1045 2.32 43.56 -1.28
CA ILE A 1045 1.98 44.67 -2.18
C ILE A 1045 2.63 45.96 -1.67
N ASP A 1046 2.47 46.25 -0.38
CA ASP A 1046 3.05 47.40 0.31
C ASP A 1046 3.35 47.08 1.79
N ALA A 1047 3.58 48.08 2.64
CA ALA A 1047 3.92 47.89 4.05
C ALA A 1047 2.79 47.31 4.91
N THR A 1048 1.54 47.40 4.45
CA THR A 1048 0.31 47.04 5.17
C THR A 1048 -0.58 46.08 4.40
N THR A 1049 -0.26 45.79 3.14
CA THR A 1049 -1.12 45.00 2.25
C THR A 1049 -0.35 43.85 1.61
N CYS A 1050 -0.95 42.66 1.57
CA CYS A 1050 -0.44 41.52 0.82
C CYS A 1050 -1.55 40.75 0.10
N ARG A 1051 -1.20 40.10 -1.02
CA ARG A 1051 -2.08 39.16 -1.72
C ARG A 1051 -1.72 37.74 -1.32
N SER A 1052 -2.71 36.97 -0.90
CA SER A 1052 -2.54 35.56 -0.55
C SER A 1052 -3.35 34.68 -1.49
N LYS A 1053 -2.85 33.46 -1.72
CA LYS A 1053 -3.57 32.43 -2.45
C LYS A 1053 -3.24 31.04 -1.89
N ILE A 1054 -4.11 30.08 -2.14
CA ILE A 1054 -3.86 28.66 -1.87
C ILE A 1054 -3.90 27.93 -3.20
N THR A 1055 -2.83 27.20 -3.49
CA THR A 1055 -2.75 26.31 -4.64
C THR A 1055 -2.62 24.86 -4.21
N SER A 1056 -2.86 23.91 -5.10
CA SER A 1056 -2.41 22.53 -4.89
C SER A 1056 -1.72 22.02 -6.14
N LYS A 1057 -0.77 21.10 -5.96
CA LYS A 1057 -0.10 20.40 -7.05
C LYS A 1057 -0.76 19.04 -7.20
N PHE A 1058 -1.06 18.67 -8.44
CA PHE A 1058 -1.47 17.31 -8.73
C PHE A 1058 -0.22 16.44 -8.82
N VAL A 1059 -0.17 15.36 -8.02
CA VAL A 1059 0.96 14.44 -7.96
C VAL A 1059 0.46 13.07 -8.39
N ASN A 1060 1.00 12.54 -9.47
CA ASN A 1060 0.59 11.24 -10.00
C ASN A 1060 1.05 10.09 -9.06
N PRO A 1061 0.58 8.84 -9.26
CA PRO A 1061 1.03 7.70 -8.46
C PRO A 1061 2.53 7.40 -8.49
N LEU A 1062 3.28 8.01 -9.42
CA LEU A 1062 4.74 7.92 -9.55
C LEU A 1062 5.46 9.02 -8.75
N GLY A 1063 4.74 9.93 -8.10
CA GLY A 1063 5.32 11.03 -7.32
C GLY A 1063 5.67 12.27 -8.15
N GLU A 1064 5.31 12.30 -9.42
CA GLU A 1064 5.61 13.43 -10.32
C GLU A 1064 4.51 14.50 -10.21
N VAL A 1065 4.92 15.76 -10.11
CA VAL A 1065 4.00 16.91 -10.19
C VAL A 1065 3.57 17.06 -11.65
N VAL A 1066 2.28 16.93 -11.91
CA VAL A 1066 1.70 17.04 -13.26
C VAL A 1066 0.83 18.29 -13.34
N GLY A 1067 1.08 19.12 -14.36
CA GLY A 1067 0.32 20.33 -14.65
C GLY A 1067 0.68 21.57 -13.81
N GLU A 1068 0.02 22.68 -14.12
CA GLU A 1068 0.14 23.94 -13.38
C GLU A 1068 -0.57 23.86 -12.02
N PRO A 1069 -0.04 24.49 -10.95
CA PRO A 1069 -0.68 24.49 -9.64
C PRO A 1069 -2.12 25.04 -9.71
N LYS A 1070 -3.08 24.24 -9.26
CA LYS A 1070 -4.49 24.62 -9.28
C LYS A 1070 -4.77 25.67 -8.21
N LEU A 1071 -5.34 26.81 -8.62
CA LEU A 1071 -5.77 27.87 -7.71
C LEU A 1071 -7.10 27.51 -7.04
N HIS A 1072 -7.12 27.51 -5.70
CA HIS A 1072 -8.32 27.15 -4.92
C HIS A 1072 -8.95 28.34 -4.21
N TYR A 1073 -8.12 29.18 -3.60
CA TYR A 1073 -8.54 30.36 -2.86
C TYR A 1073 -7.59 31.50 -3.17
N GLN A 1074 -8.10 32.73 -3.19
CA GLN A 1074 -7.28 33.94 -3.24
C GLN A 1074 -7.96 35.07 -2.49
N GLY A 1075 -7.18 36.06 -2.05
CA GLY A 1075 -7.69 37.30 -1.46
C GLY A 1075 -6.58 38.28 -1.13
N THR A 1076 -6.95 39.53 -0.85
CA THR A 1076 -6.04 40.59 -0.43
C THR A 1076 -6.25 40.90 1.04
N TYR A 1077 -5.20 40.80 1.84
CA TYR A 1077 -5.22 41.00 3.28
C TYR A 1077 -4.64 42.37 3.63
N HIS A 1078 -5.36 43.11 4.47
CA HIS A 1078 -5.05 44.47 4.90
C HIS A 1078 -4.73 44.49 6.39
N PHE A 1079 -3.63 45.12 6.74
CA PHE A 1079 -3.12 45.20 8.09
C PHE A 1079 -2.93 46.65 8.54
N ASP A 1080 -2.93 46.89 9.85
CA ASP A 1080 -2.62 48.19 10.44
C ASP A 1080 -1.88 48.01 11.79
N THR A 1081 -1.18 49.05 12.22
CA THR A 1081 -0.51 49.13 13.52
C THR A 1081 -1.48 49.31 14.69
N VAL A 1082 -2.70 49.77 14.41
CA VAL A 1082 -3.76 49.99 15.42
C VAL A 1082 -4.97 49.12 15.05
N PRO A 1083 -5.59 48.41 16.01
CA PRO A 1083 -6.82 47.69 15.73
C PRO A 1083 -7.93 48.66 15.27
N PRO A 1084 -8.82 48.21 14.38
CA PRO A 1084 -9.88 49.07 13.84
C PRO A 1084 -10.85 49.54 14.94
N GLU A 1085 -11.40 50.74 14.76
CA GLU A 1085 -12.34 51.32 15.72
C GLU A 1085 -13.63 50.50 15.81
N GLY A 1086 -14.08 50.22 17.03
CA GLY A 1086 -15.32 49.50 17.27
C GLY A 1086 -16.53 50.26 16.72
N LYS A 1087 -17.43 49.55 16.06
CA LYS A 1087 -18.70 50.07 15.53
C LYS A 1087 -19.87 49.54 16.36
N ARG A 1088 -20.88 50.38 16.55
CA ARG A 1088 -22.14 50.00 17.21
C ARG A 1088 -23.34 50.34 16.34
N ILE A 1089 -24.27 49.41 16.22
CA ILE A 1089 -25.53 49.58 15.48
C ILE A 1089 -26.74 49.46 16.41
N THR A 1090 -27.88 49.99 15.98
CA THR A 1090 -29.16 49.75 16.67
C THR A 1090 -29.79 48.49 16.11
N LEU A 1091 -30.04 47.49 16.96
CA LEU A 1091 -30.68 46.24 16.54
C LEU A 1091 -32.16 46.49 16.17
N PRO A 1092 -32.67 45.87 15.08
CA PRO A 1092 -34.08 45.95 14.74
C PRO A 1092 -34.94 45.16 15.74
N SER A 1093 -36.26 45.40 15.74
CA SER A 1093 -37.19 44.58 16.50
C SER A 1093 -37.25 43.16 15.94
N PHE A 1094 -37.05 42.15 16.78
CA PHE A 1094 -37.09 40.75 16.38
C PHE A 1094 -38.52 40.26 16.14
N LYS A 1095 -38.75 39.61 14.99
CA LYS A 1095 -39.99 38.92 14.63
C LYS A 1095 -39.72 37.42 14.47
N PRO A 1096 -39.68 36.66 15.58
CA PRO A 1096 -39.30 35.25 15.53
C PRO A 1096 -40.32 34.43 14.73
N ILE A 1097 -39.84 33.46 13.96
CA ILE A 1097 -40.67 32.49 13.26
C ILE A 1097 -40.75 31.18 14.05
N THR A 1098 -41.85 30.43 13.88
CA THR A 1098 -42.02 29.11 14.53
C THR A 1098 -41.89 27.97 13.52
N LEU A 1099 -41.05 26.98 13.82
CA LEU A 1099 -40.89 25.75 13.03
C LEU A 1099 -41.64 24.57 13.68
N LYS A 1100 -42.22 23.67 12.87
CA LYS A 1100 -42.91 22.45 13.35
C LYS A 1100 -41.98 21.41 13.99
N GLY A 1101 -40.70 21.39 13.65
CA GLY A 1101 -39.70 20.43 14.12
C GLY A 1101 -38.54 21.09 14.88
N ALA A 1102 -37.62 20.27 15.40
CA ALA A 1102 -36.43 20.76 16.09
C ALA A 1102 -35.50 21.52 15.13
N PHE A 1103 -35.09 22.73 15.50
CA PHE A 1103 -34.29 23.62 14.63
C PHE A 1103 -33.04 22.92 14.09
N LYS A 1104 -32.24 22.29 14.96
CA LYS A 1104 -30.99 21.62 14.54
C LYS A 1104 -31.24 20.50 13.52
N GLU A 1105 -32.21 19.62 13.76
CA GLU A 1105 -32.53 18.49 12.87
C GLU A 1105 -33.09 18.95 11.51
N LEU A 1106 -33.81 20.07 11.50
CA LEU A 1106 -34.33 20.65 10.27
C LEU A 1106 -33.25 21.35 9.46
N ILE A 1107 -32.31 22.04 10.10
CA ILE A 1107 -31.32 22.84 9.38
C ILE A 1107 -30.08 22.02 9.00
N TYR A 1108 -29.50 21.30 9.95
CA TYR A 1108 -28.33 20.44 9.75
C TYR A 1108 -28.78 19.08 9.21
N HIS A 1109 -28.64 18.90 7.90
CA HIS A 1109 -29.09 17.73 7.16
C HIS A 1109 -28.21 17.52 5.91
N PRO A 1110 -27.89 16.28 5.50
CA PRO A 1110 -27.00 16.01 4.36
C PRO A 1110 -27.39 16.73 3.06
N SER A 1111 -28.69 16.85 2.78
CA SER A 1111 -29.21 17.57 1.61
C SER A 1111 -29.23 19.11 1.73
N ARG A 1112 -28.91 19.70 2.89
CA ARG A 1112 -29.03 21.14 3.23
C ARG A 1112 -27.72 21.70 3.79
N LEU A 1113 -27.66 22.09 5.08
CA LEU A 1113 -26.39 22.35 5.75
C LEU A 1113 -25.81 21.01 6.22
N PHE A 1114 -24.76 20.56 5.55
CA PHE A 1114 -24.11 19.27 5.81
C PHE A 1114 -22.99 19.35 6.87
N MET A 1115 -22.91 20.48 7.57
CA MET A 1115 -21.94 20.72 8.64
C MET A 1115 -22.39 20.07 9.95
N HIS A 1116 -21.44 19.63 10.77
CA HIS A 1116 -21.69 19.08 12.10
C HIS A 1116 -20.56 19.42 13.09
N GLY A 1117 -20.64 18.90 14.33
CA GLY A 1117 -19.53 18.92 15.30
C GLY A 1117 -19.07 20.32 15.70
N VAL A 1118 -17.86 20.74 15.29
CA VAL A 1118 -17.36 22.12 15.58
C VAL A 1118 -18.13 23.22 14.85
N PHE A 1119 -18.85 22.90 13.77
CA PHE A 1119 -19.60 23.86 12.93
C PHE A 1119 -21.11 23.89 13.19
N ASP A 1120 -21.55 23.32 14.32
CA ASP A 1120 -22.92 23.32 14.86
C ASP A 1120 -23.33 24.70 15.46
N SER A 1121 -22.97 25.78 14.78
CA SER A 1121 -22.89 27.14 15.33
C SER A 1121 -24.17 27.98 15.21
N LEU A 1122 -25.23 27.49 14.56
CA LEU A 1122 -26.53 28.15 14.49
C LEU A 1122 -27.49 27.63 15.58
N HIS A 1123 -28.01 28.53 16.41
CA HIS A 1123 -28.84 28.22 17.58
C HIS A 1123 -30.33 28.59 17.39
N GLY A 1124 -30.68 29.27 16.29
CA GLY A 1124 -32.06 29.56 15.93
C GLY A 1124 -32.22 30.83 15.09
N ILE A 1125 -33.47 31.16 14.79
CA ILE A 1125 -33.84 32.35 14.01
C ILE A 1125 -34.50 33.35 14.95
N ALA A 1126 -33.90 34.53 15.08
CA ALA A 1126 -34.44 35.64 15.85
C ALA A 1126 -35.47 36.45 15.03
N SER A 1127 -35.25 36.58 13.72
CA SER A 1127 -36.16 37.29 12.82
C SER A 1127 -35.98 36.80 11.39
N PHE A 1128 -37.05 36.75 10.60
CA PHE A 1128 -36.98 36.44 9.17
C PHE A 1128 -38.09 37.17 8.39
N ASP A 1129 -37.72 37.79 7.26
CA ASP A 1129 -38.61 38.28 6.22
C ASP A 1129 -37.97 38.14 4.83
N SER A 1130 -38.56 38.75 3.79
CA SER A 1130 -38.08 38.62 2.41
C SER A 1130 -36.71 39.25 2.14
N GLU A 1131 -36.23 40.16 2.99
CA GLU A 1131 -34.98 40.89 2.78
C GLU A 1131 -33.97 40.69 3.91
N LEU A 1132 -34.41 40.32 5.11
CA LEU A 1132 -33.58 40.20 6.31
C LEU A 1132 -33.81 38.88 7.06
N LEU A 1133 -32.72 38.16 7.29
CA LEU A 1133 -32.64 37.05 8.22
C LEU A 1133 -31.72 37.44 9.39
N ILE A 1134 -32.19 37.24 10.61
CA ILE A 1134 -31.40 37.40 11.83
C ILE A 1134 -31.33 36.04 12.51
N THR A 1135 -30.12 35.48 12.59
CA THR A 1135 -29.86 34.21 13.27
C THR A 1135 -29.19 34.44 14.62
N ARG A 1136 -29.44 33.55 15.57
CA ARG A 1136 -28.63 33.41 16.78
C ARG A 1136 -27.52 32.42 16.50
N THR A 1137 -26.29 32.79 16.82
CA THR A 1137 -25.10 31.99 16.54
C THR A 1137 -24.07 32.09 17.65
N GLY A 1138 -23.23 31.08 17.81
CA GLY A 1138 -22.08 31.12 18.71
C GLY A 1138 -21.22 29.87 18.58
N ASP A 1139 -19.93 30.00 18.90
CA ASP A 1139 -19.06 28.84 19.11
C ASP A 1139 -19.27 28.31 20.53
N ILE A 1140 -20.03 27.22 20.65
CA ILE A 1140 -20.28 26.52 21.91
C ILE A 1140 -19.74 25.09 21.91
N SER A 1141 -19.02 24.69 20.86
CA SER A 1141 -18.58 23.30 20.70
C SER A 1141 -17.45 22.96 21.67
N GLY A 1142 -17.57 21.80 22.31
CA GLY A 1142 -16.51 21.21 23.11
C GLY A 1142 -15.54 20.36 22.30
N GLU A 1143 -15.80 20.14 21.01
CA GLU A 1143 -15.04 19.20 20.17
C GLU A 1143 -13.61 19.68 19.86
N GLU A 1144 -12.77 18.74 19.45
CA GLU A 1144 -11.40 19.02 19.03
C GLU A 1144 -11.37 19.57 17.60
N PHE A 1145 -10.71 20.72 17.39
CA PHE A 1145 -10.54 21.29 16.06
C PHE A 1145 -9.39 20.58 15.31
N PHE A 1146 -8.26 20.41 15.99
CA PHE A 1146 -7.19 19.50 15.62
C PHE A 1146 -7.01 18.45 16.72
N THR A 1147 -6.40 17.30 16.38
CA THR A 1147 -6.13 16.24 17.38
C THR A 1147 -5.31 16.78 18.53
N GLY A 1148 -5.88 16.74 19.73
CA GLY A 1148 -5.26 17.28 20.94
C GLY A 1148 -5.31 18.81 21.10
N GLU A 1149 -5.96 19.55 20.20
CA GLU A 1149 -6.12 21.02 20.28
C GLU A 1149 -7.58 21.45 20.01
N ARG A 1150 -8.27 21.87 21.08
CA ARG A 1150 -9.68 22.32 21.03
C ARG A 1150 -9.85 23.77 20.60
N ASP A 1151 -8.95 24.65 21.05
CA ASP A 1151 -9.08 26.10 20.90
C ASP A 1151 -7.83 26.72 20.23
N PRO A 1152 -7.62 26.50 18.92
CA PRO A 1152 -6.46 27.06 18.23
C PRO A 1152 -6.53 28.59 18.16
N ARG A 1153 -5.38 29.25 18.25
CA ARG A 1153 -5.30 30.72 18.19
C ARG A 1153 -5.41 31.23 16.74
N PHE A 1154 -6.64 31.45 16.29
CA PHE A 1154 -6.95 32.00 14.97
C PHE A 1154 -6.91 33.54 14.88
N MET A 1155 -6.74 34.05 13.67
CA MET A 1155 -6.77 35.48 13.33
C MET A 1155 -8.19 35.98 13.02
N THR A 1156 -9.00 35.23 12.27
CA THR A 1156 -10.32 35.66 11.76
C THR A 1156 -11.53 35.08 12.50
N ASP A 1157 -11.31 34.08 13.37
CA ASP A 1157 -12.34 33.26 14.04
C ASP A 1157 -13.14 32.38 13.06
N VAL A 1158 -12.60 31.18 12.80
CA VAL A 1158 -13.08 30.26 11.76
C VAL A 1158 -14.53 29.83 11.97
N VAL A 1159 -14.91 29.47 13.20
CA VAL A 1159 -16.26 28.93 13.49
C VAL A 1159 -17.31 30.03 13.31
N MET A 1160 -17.03 31.23 13.81
CA MET A 1160 -17.97 32.35 13.67
C MET A 1160 -18.08 32.84 12.23
N LEU A 1161 -16.97 32.84 11.48
CA LEU A 1161 -16.99 33.21 10.06
C LEU A 1161 -17.76 32.18 9.22
N ASP A 1162 -17.56 30.89 9.48
CA ASP A 1162 -18.37 29.84 8.85
C ASP A 1162 -19.86 30.02 9.20
N ALA A 1163 -20.19 30.24 10.47
CA ALA A 1163 -21.57 30.49 10.91
C ALA A 1163 -22.23 31.65 10.14
N MET A 1164 -21.51 32.75 9.88
CA MET A 1164 -21.99 33.84 9.04
C MET A 1164 -22.30 33.35 7.61
N PHE A 1165 -21.45 32.53 7.01
CA PHE A 1165 -21.71 31.93 5.68
C PHE A 1165 -22.92 31.00 5.69
N GLN A 1166 -23.10 30.21 6.74
CA GLN A 1166 -24.27 29.32 6.90
C GLN A 1166 -25.58 30.11 6.85
N THR A 1167 -25.61 31.34 7.35
CA THR A 1167 -26.84 32.18 7.34
C THR A 1167 -27.32 32.52 5.93
N GLY A 1168 -26.41 32.69 4.96
CA GLY A 1168 -26.79 32.94 3.57
C GLY A 1168 -27.44 31.71 2.94
N GLY A 1169 -26.91 30.52 3.22
CA GLY A 1169 -27.53 29.25 2.84
C GLY A 1169 -28.90 29.05 3.49
N LEU A 1170 -29.00 29.31 4.80
CA LEU A 1170 -30.26 29.24 5.53
C LEU A 1170 -31.31 30.22 4.99
N PHE A 1171 -30.90 31.42 4.58
CA PHE A 1171 -31.81 32.39 3.96
C PHE A 1171 -32.50 31.77 2.73
N GLU A 1172 -31.73 31.16 1.82
CA GLU A 1172 -32.28 30.57 0.60
C GLU A 1172 -33.13 29.33 0.88
N PHE A 1173 -32.79 28.52 1.88
CA PHE A 1173 -33.65 27.42 2.30
C PHE A 1173 -35.01 27.88 2.84
N LEU A 1174 -35.08 29.06 3.46
CA LEU A 1174 -36.32 29.62 3.99
C LEU A 1174 -37.11 30.41 2.93
N SER A 1175 -36.47 30.89 1.86
CA SER A 1175 -37.11 31.76 0.86
C SER A 1175 -37.41 31.10 -0.49
N THR A 1176 -36.52 30.23 -0.98
CA THR A 1176 -36.50 29.81 -2.41
C THR A 1176 -36.31 28.30 -2.61
N ASP A 1177 -36.06 27.54 -1.53
CA ASP A 1177 -35.64 26.13 -1.59
C ASP A 1177 -34.40 25.93 -2.47
N GLU A 1178 -33.51 26.92 -2.54
CA GLU A 1178 -32.25 26.82 -3.31
C GLU A 1178 -31.08 26.47 -2.39
N MET A 1179 -30.21 25.58 -2.86
CA MET A 1179 -28.91 25.33 -2.26
C MET A 1179 -27.87 26.28 -2.87
N VAL A 1180 -27.23 27.07 -2.02
CA VAL A 1180 -26.19 28.03 -2.40
C VAL A 1180 -24.88 27.75 -1.67
N LEU A 1181 -23.75 28.08 -2.29
CA LEU A 1181 -22.41 27.93 -1.70
C LEU A 1181 -21.61 29.24 -1.77
N PRO A 1182 -20.72 29.54 -0.80
CA PRO A 1182 -19.86 30.72 -0.83
C PRO A 1182 -19.02 30.78 -2.11
N TYR A 1183 -18.95 31.95 -2.75
CA TYR A 1183 -18.20 32.15 -3.99
C TYR A 1183 -17.22 33.33 -3.90
N ASN A 1184 -17.70 34.54 -3.59
CA ASN A 1184 -16.87 35.74 -3.48
C ASN A 1184 -17.22 36.58 -2.25
N ILE A 1185 -16.24 37.33 -1.76
CA ILE A 1185 -16.42 38.43 -0.81
C ILE A 1185 -15.67 39.64 -1.35
N LYS A 1186 -16.36 40.75 -1.53
CA LYS A 1186 -15.69 42.01 -1.90
C LYS A 1186 -14.86 42.56 -0.75
N LYS A 1187 -15.44 42.60 0.45
CA LYS A 1187 -14.73 43.05 1.65
C LYS A 1187 -15.29 42.41 2.92
N ALA A 1188 -14.42 41.90 3.77
CA ALA A 1188 -14.72 41.55 5.15
C ALA A 1188 -13.87 42.42 6.09
N THR A 1189 -14.49 43.08 7.06
CA THR A 1189 -13.82 43.93 8.05
C THR A 1189 -13.88 43.28 9.43
N PHE A 1190 -12.73 43.11 10.08
CA PHE A 1190 -12.59 42.45 11.38
C PHE A 1190 -12.42 43.49 12.49
N LEU A 1191 -13.50 43.83 13.20
CA LEU A 1191 -13.51 44.90 14.20
C LEU A 1191 -13.14 44.41 15.60
N LYS A 1192 -13.68 43.26 16.00
CA LYS A 1192 -13.44 42.63 17.30
C LYS A 1192 -13.44 41.12 17.15
N LYS A 1193 -12.72 40.44 18.04
CA LYS A 1193 -12.71 38.98 18.09
C LYS A 1193 -13.89 38.45 18.93
N PRO A 1194 -14.73 37.56 18.39
CA PRO A 1194 -15.76 36.87 19.17
C PRO A 1194 -15.16 36.08 20.34
N GLN A 1195 -15.97 35.82 21.37
CA GLN A 1195 -15.60 34.99 22.52
C GLN A 1195 -16.34 33.67 22.46
N LYS A 1196 -15.59 32.57 22.60
CA LYS A 1196 -16.15 31.23 22.73
C LYS A 1196 -17.12 31.17 23.91
N GLY A 1197 -18.25 30.50 23.73
CA GLY A 1197 -19.33 30.38 24.71
C GLY A 1197 -20.29 31.59 24.78
N ALA A 1198 -20.02 32.68 24.05
CA ALA A 1198 -20.94 33.81 23.96
C ALA A 1198 -21.93 33.64 22.80
N GLU A 1199 -23.13 34.21 22.95
CA GLU A 1199 -24.15 34.26 21.90
C GLU A 1199 -24.07 35.59 21.13
N TYR A 1200 -24.16 35.48 19.81
CA TYR A 1200 -24.14 36.57 18.84
C TYR A 1200 -25.36 36.50 17.92
N TYR A 1201 -25.60 37.60 17.21
CA TYR A 1201 -26.58 37.69 16.14
C TYR A 1201 -25.87 37.93 14.82
N CYS A 1202 -26.21 37.17 13.78
CA CYS A 1202 -25.79 37.49 12.42
C CYS A 1202 -26.98 38.07 11.66
N LEU A 1203 -26.86 39.34 11.25
CA LEU A 1203 -27.82 40.04 10.41
C LEU A 1203 -27.42 39.81 8.95
N THR A 1204 -28.30 39.17 8.20
CA THR A 1204 -28.08 38.74 6.82
C THR A 1204 -29.10 39.43 5.93
N HIS A 1205 -28.66 40.49 5.26
CA HIS A 1205 -29.49 41.26 4.34
C HIS A 1205 -29.25 40.80 2.91
N LYS A 1206 -30.29 40.36 2.21
CA LYS A 1206 -30.21 40.03 0.78
C LYS A 1206 -30.23 41.32 -0.03
N THR A 1207 -29.12 41.66 -0.69
CA THR A 1207 -28.96 42.92 -1.42
C THR A 1207 -29.30 42.77 -2.91
N SER A 1208 -29.04 41.60 -3.49
CA SER A 1208 -29.44 41.29 -4.86
C SER A 1208 -29.62 39.79 -5.09
N SER A 1209 -30.47 39.44 -6.06
CA SER A 1209 -30.70 38.07 -6.52
C SER A 1209 -30.46 38.02 -8.03
N GLY A 1210 -29.41 37.34 -8.45
CA GLY A 1210 -29.08 37.13 -9.86
C GLY A 1210 -29.46 35.73 -10.35
N GLU A 1211 -29.18 35.48 -11.63
CA GLU A 1211 -29.42 34.16 -12.26
C GLU A 1211 -28.46 33.09 -11.73
N LYS A 1212 -27.18 33.42 -11.54
CA LYS A 1212 -26.14 32.49 -11.06
C LYS A 1212 -25.77 32.68 -9.59
N THR A 1213 -25.88 33.89 -9.05
CA THR A 1213 -25.45 34.22 -7.70
C THR A 1213 -26.46 35.08 -6.96
N ASN A 1214 -26.53 34.92 -5.64
CA ASN A 1214 -27.22 35.83 -4.74
C ASN A 1214 -26.16 36.61 -3.94
N THR A 1215 -26.46 37.86 -3.60
CA THR A 1215 -25.54 38.73 -2.86
C THR A 1215 -26.15 39.18 -1.54
N TYR A 1216 -25.33 39.18 -0.50
CA TYR A 1216 -25.74 39.52 0.87
C TYR A 1216 -24.79 40.53 1.50
N GLN A 1217 -25.32 41.29 2.46
CA GLN A 1217 -24.55 42.05 3.44
C GLN A 1217 -24.70 41.35 4.79
N LEU A 1218 -23.59 40.98 5.42
CA LEU A 1218 -23.57 40.28 6.70
C LEU A 1218 -22.97 41.15 7.80
N SER A 1219 -23.57 41.14 9.00
CA SER A 1219 -23.02 41.79 10.19
C SER A 1219 -23.16 40.88 11.40
N LEU A 1220 -22.03 40.51 12.01
CA LEU A 1220 -22.00 39.77 13.27
C LEU A 1220 -21.96 40.76 14.44
N VAL A 1221 -22.96 40.69 15.32
CA VAL A 1221 -23.16 41.65 16.40
C VAL A 1221 -23.53 40.98 17.72
N ASP A 1222 -23.19 41.60 18.84
CA ASP A 1222 -23.66 41.14 20.15
C ASP A 1222 -25.05 41.72 20.51
N ALA A 1223 -25.61 41.29 21.65
CA ALA A 1223 -26.91 41.77 22.15
C ALA A 1223 -26.96 43.28 22.46
N LYS A 1224 -25.80 43.96 22.56
CA LYS A 1224 -25.71 45.42 22.76
C LYS A 1224 -25.62 46.18 21.45
N GLY A 1225 -25.51 45.48 20.31
CA GLY A 1225 -25.34 46.02 18.98
C GLY A 1225 -23.89 46.35 18.62
N GLU A 1226 -22.91 45.87 19.39
CA GLU A 1226 -21.49 46.02 19.03
C GLU A 1226 -21.17 45.08 17.86
N VAL A 1227 -20.49 45.59 16.83
CA VAL A 1227 -20.16 44.86 15.61
C VAL A 1227 -18.77 44.23 15.73
N TYR A 1228 -18.68 42.95 15.36
CA TYR A 1228 -17.46 42.14 15.41
C TYR A 1228 -16.88 41.92 14.02
N VAL A 1229 -17.73 41.54 13.06
CA VAL A 1229 -17.34 41.30 11.66
C VAL A 1229 -18.42 41.87 10.75
N GLU A 1230 -18.00 42.58 9.70
CA GLU A 1230 -18.89 43.02 8.61
C GLU A 1230 -18.41 42.44 7.29
N ILE A 1231 -19.31 41.85 6.50
CA ILE A 1231 -19.02 41.31 5.18
C ILE A 1231 -19.89 42.00 4.14
N GLU A 1232 -19.24 42.72 3.25
CA GLU A 1232 -19.81 43.47 2.14
C GLU A 1232 -19.76 42.65 0.84
N ASP A 1233 -20.87 42.69 0.09
CA ASP A 1233 -21.07 41.96 -1.15
C ASP A 1233 -20.63 40.49 -1.05
N PHE A 1234 -21.16 39.77 -0.06
CA PHE A 1234 -20.97 38.32 0.07
C PHE A 1234 -21.80 37.62 -1.01
N GLN A 1235 -21.16 37.03 -1.99
CA GLN A 1235 -21.82 36.34 -3.08
C GLN A 1235 -21.82 34.83 -2.85
N MET A 1236 -22.99 34.21 -2.99
CA MET A 1236 -23.15 32.77 -3.01
C MET A 1236 -23.67 32.30 -4.36
N VAL A 1237 -23.08 31.24 -4.90
CA VAL A 1237 -23.46 30.62 -6.17
C VAL A 1237 -24.62 29.65 -5.97
N LYS A 1238 -25.61 29.70 -6.86
CA LYS A 1238 -26.72 28.75 -6.89
C LYS A 1238 -26.26 27.42 -7.46
N VAL A 1239 -26.49 26.34 -6.72
CA VAL A 1239 -26.05 24.99 -7.10
C VAL A 1239 -27.22 24.19 -7.67
N ARG A 1240 -28.29 24.04 -6.88
CA ARG A 1240 -29.49 23.29 -7.26
C ARG A 1240 -30.69 23.70 -6.41
N LYS A 1241 -31.89 23.32 -6.85
CA LYS A 1241 -33.09 23.40 -6.03
C LYS A 1241 -33.23 22.14 -5.16
N LEU A 1242 -33.74 22.30 -3.95
CA LEU A 1242 -34.07 21.20 -3.05
C LEU A 1242 -35.29 20.43 -3.58
N GLU A 1243 -35.27 19.11 -3.40
CA GLU A 1243 -36.43 18.26 -3.64
C GLU A 1243 -37.54 18.59 -2.63
N GLU A 1244 -38.80 18.40 -3.03
CA GLU A 1244 -39.97 18.77 -2.23
C GLU A 1244 -39.96 18.16 -0.82
N GLN A 1245 -39.48 16.92 -0.69
CA GLN A 1245 -39.31 16.21 0.59
C GLN A 1245 -38.27 16.83 1.54
N HIS A 1246 -37.36 17.65 1.02
CA HIS A 1246 -36.31 18.33 1.78
C HIS A 1246 -36.58 19.82 2.00
N SER A 1247 -37.70 20.35 1.49
CA SER A 1247 -38.11 21.74 1.69
C SER A 1247 -38.40 22.05 3.17
N ILE A 1248 -37.92 23.20 3.65
CA ILE A 1248 -38.19 23.69 5.01
C ILE A 1248 -39.40 24.64 5.03
N ILE A 1249 -39.76 25.23 3.88
CA ILE A 1249 -40.84 26.21 3.77
C ILE A 1249 -42.17 25.69 4.37
N PRO A 1250 -42.62 24.44 4.12
CA PRO A 1250 -43.84 23.88 4.73
C PRO A 1250 -43.80 23.69 6.25
N GLN A 1251 -42.60 23.77 6.86
CA GLN A 1251 -42.39 23.61 8.29
C GLN A 1251 -42.53 24.93 9.05
N ILE A 1252 -42.64 26.08 8.37
CA ILE A 1252 -42.89 27.39 8.97
C ILE A 1252 -44.38 27.51 9.31
N VAL A 1253 -44.70 27.77 10.58
CA VAL A 1253 -46.09 27.80 11.10
C VAL A 1253 -46.63 29.21 11.21
N ASN A 1254 -45.77 30.17 11.57
CA ASN A 1254 -46.04 31.61 11.70
C ASN A 1254 -44.73 32.37 11.55
#